data_AF-A0A9W8YJS6-F1
#
_entry.id   AF-A0A9W8YJS6-F1
#
_cell.length_a   1.000
_cell.length_b   1.000
_cell.length_c   1.000
_cell.angle_alpha   90.00
_cell.angle_beta   90.00
_cell.angle_gamma   90.00
#
_symmetry.space_group_name_H-M   'P 1'
#
loop_
_entity.id
_entity.type
_entity.pdbx_description
1 polymer ?
#
loop_
_entity_poly.entity_id
_entity_poly.type
_entity_poly.pdbx_seq_one_letter_code
_entity_poly.pdbx_strand_id
1 'polypeptide(L)'
;MAPKKRTQTDFSQPAISKRLRTRANNQKTRSAGDVDNSHDTGGTHNVAPSELPVWASTRQSLCDAVPYFKSHQGGVYTKDCFPHGILFARNGEVGDAVMMNKCIYSLGGGREMKEDGTWGRAGTYEPSHFEQWKITRDTQLPVMVLMDYRHPDFKNNIDIASSPNKSGSKPVYVVLGAYFVTEMWQEAVETKDGSEYPIFKIMLQRIDPHEKLSCWKGAIQTHQDNNTTEFFPQYTCNKCSEESPRAFKDQSSLCLNRECKDFFSTRGVRLQRHGLKYRKEFLNWVKPFTAERDTLPDVVPPPPGKDTEGYGTELRCRTGLVCPSCHHCDSRVFYNHWKCSSCGFVHMAEPDPYPIVGIEKETQEHTKKLLNGKNSQLFKEDGTTIFMADPKGSDLTQKSSSKKTFAKPQAEKGGIPGKKTNDRQPDAKGFVTKFSTKNERSTRTTYMVFNPNGDFIGSLVHERPSTSLKESLCGANELWDEIQKPGVTKDFRRNAARCSGSSIETLTRHFTQNFGAHYDFGVKVDDTSFEEAPDVILKSLVHLSHMGKQAVGSTLKVFHQENYKAVLGSTILEPWKQPNELLALAYMEKDTISYHDDGEDQLTGVISTLSLGSPASMKLRFKSTKADKSKGTKGNKAYLVLDVQLQHGDVVTMCDTRLQAFTEHTIVPVGIRRFAMTSRVIREDYYLEEKAAKKLEKLKITLDEMRKSARIPAKAAALVFEGTKLEIEESS
;
A
#
# COMPACT_ATOMS: atom_id res chain seq x y z
N MET A 1 -2.75 -34.06 55.04
CA MET A 1 -3.93 -33.18 54.86
C MET A 1 -4.16 -32.96 53.38
N ALA A 2 -5.28 -33.47 52.86
CA ALA A 2 -5.62 -33.42 51.44
C ALA A 2 -5.95 -31.99 50.97
N PRO A 3 -5.59 -31.60 49.74
CA PRO A 3 -6.23 -30.49 49.05
C PRO A 3 -7.42 -30.98 48.21
N LYS A 4 -8.50 -30.22 48.36
CA LYS A 4 -9.84 -30.43 47.81
C LYS A 4 -9.88 -30.28 46.28
N LYS A 5 -10.74 -31.11 45.68
CA LYS A 5 -11.23 -31.06 44.29
C LYS A 5 -11.66 -29.64 43.89
N ARG A 6 -11.27 -29.22 42.68
CA ARG A 6 -11.92 -28.13 41.94
C ARG A 6 -12.45 -28.71 40.62
N THR A 7 -13.73 -28.45 40.42
CA THR A 7 -14.68 -29.04 39.47
C THR A 7 -14.38 -28.71 38.00
N GLN A 8 -14.61 -29.70 37.14
CA GLN A 8 -14.84 -29.56 35.70
C GLN A 8 -15.94 -28.53 35.43
N THR A 9 -15.71 -27.65 34.46
CA THR A 9 -16.77 -26.95 33.73
C THR A 9 -16.46 -27.11 32.25
N ASP A 10 -17.34 -27.86 31.58
CA ASP A 10 -17.42 -28.05 30.14
C ASP A 10 -17.39 -26.72 29.40
N PHE A 11 -16.48 -26.61 28.42
CA PHE A 11 -16.60 -25.63 27.35
C PHE A 11 -17.25 -26.34 26.15
N SER A 12 -18.54 -26.13 26.02
CA SER A 12 -19.34 -26.51 24.88
C SER A 12 -18.87 -25.77 23.61
N GLN A 13 -18.68 -26.54 22.55
CA GLN A 13 -18.38 -26.07 21.19
C GLN A 13 -19.55 -25.23 20.64
N PRO A 14 -19.30 -24.12 19.93
CA PRO A 14 -20.33 -23.51 19.10
C PRO A 14 -20.50 -24.32 17.81
N ALA A 15 -21.70 -24.87 17.63
CA ALA A 15 -22.14 -25.62 16.46
C ALA A 15 -22.03 -24.79 15.17
N ILE A 16 -21.20 -25.24 14.24
CA ILE A 16 -21.15 -24.74 12.86
C ILE A 16 -22.35 -25.33 12.11
N SER A 17 -23.36 -24.51 11.85
CA SER A 17 -24.52 -24.90 11.05
C SER A 17 -24.10 -25.17 9.60
N LYS A 18 -24.10 -26.44 9.19
CA LYS A 18 -23.99 -26.87 7.79
C LYS A 18 -25.29 -26.53 7.05
N ARG A 19 -25.31 -25.48 6.23
CA ARG A 19 -26.35 -25.31 5.20
C ARG A 19 -25.95 -26.11 3.96
N LEU A 20 -26.40 -27.35 3.92
CA LEU A 20 -26.50 -28.17 2.70
C LEU A 20 -27.43 -27.46 1.70
N ARG A 21 -26.92 -27.08 0.53
CA ARG A 21 -27.75 -26.75 -0.64
C ARG A 21 -27.88 -27.99 -1.51
N THR A 22 -29.02 -28.66 -1.37
CA THR A 22 -29.50 -29.68 -2.31
C THR A 22 -29.91 -29.00 -3.62
N ARG A 23 -29.21 -29.30 -4.71
CA ARG A 23 -29.66 -28.96 -6.07
C ARG A 23 -30.74 -29.98 -6.47
N ALA A 24 -31.99 -29.52 -6.49
CA ALA A 24 -33.10 -30.28 -7.06
C ALA A 24 -33.06 -30.17 -8.59
N ASN A 25 -32.94 -31.33 -9.24
CA ASN A 25 -33.21 -31.52 -10.66
C ASN A 25 -34.67 -31.16 -10.96
N ASN A 26 -34.91 -30.32 -11.96
CA ASN A 26 -36.21 -30.24 -12.61
C ASN A 26 -36.01 -30.25 -14.13
N GLN A 27 -36.10 -31.46 -14.69
CA GLN A 27 -36.34 -31.68 -16.11
C GLN A 27 -37.76 -31.22 -16.44
N LYS A 28 -37.91 -30.28 -17.38
CA LYS A 28 -39.11 -30.16 -18.19
C LYS A 28 -38.72 -29.95 -19.65
N THR A 29 -38.99 -31.02 -20.39
CA THR A 29 -39.10 -31.15 -21.85
C THR A 29 -39.98 -30.06 -22.46
N ARG A 30 -39.53 -29.46 -23.56
CA ARG A 30 -40.37 -29.11 -24.72
C ARG A 30 -39.50 -28.94 -25.96
N SER A 31 -40.06 -29.42 -27.07
CA SER A 31 -39.45 -29.90 -28.29
C SER A 31 -39.52 -28.91 -29.45
N ALA A 32 -38.52 -29.04 -30.33
CA ALA A 32 -38.53 -28.94 -31.80
C ALA A 32 -38.77 -27.59 -32.50
N GLY A 33 -37.83 -27.28 -33.40
CA GLY A 33 -37.90 -26.23 -34.42
C GLY A 33 -36.50 -25.92 -34.98
N ASP A 34 -35.98 -26.81 -35.83
CA ASP A 34 -34.75 -26.67 -36.62
C ASP A 34 -34.68 -25.35 -37.42
N VAL A 35 -33.49 -24.74 -37.56
CA VAL A 35 -32.71 -24.76 -38.83
C VAL A 35 -31.24 -24.45 -38.52
N ASP A 36 -30.42 -25.35 -39.04
CA ASP A 36 -28.98 -25.50 -39.02
C ASP A 36 -28.21 -24.31 -39.64
N ASN A 37 -27.13 -23.88 -38.99
CA ASN A 37 -25.88 -23.59 -39.69
C ASN A 37 -24.71 -23.65 -38.70
N SER A 38 -24.16 -24.85 -38.62
CA SER A 38 -22.92 -25.24 -37.96
C SER A 38 -21.72 -24.36 -38.32
N HIS A 39 -20.95 -23.95 -37.30
CA HIS A 39 -19.54 -24.30 -37.15
C HIS A 39 -19.14 -24.13 -35.69
N ASP A 40 -19.41 -25.19 -34.93
CA ASP A 40 -18.87 -25.48 -33.62
C ASP A 40 -17.47 -26.11 -33.81
N THR A 41 -16.48 -25.57 -33.11
CA THR A 41 -15.54 -26.43 -32.39
C THR A 41 -15.25 -25.78 -31.04
N GLY A 42 -16.03 -26.17 -30.05
CA GLY A 42 -15.69 -26.07 -28.63
C GLY A 42 -14.31 -26.67 -28.37
N GLY A 43 -13.42 -25.84 -27.84
CA GLY A 43 -12.17 -26.26 -27.24
C GLY A 43 -12.32 -26.21 -25.73
N THR A 44 -12.42 -27.38 -25.09
CA THR A 44 -12.07 -27.56 -23.68
C THR A 44 -10.63 -27.10 -23.47
N HIS A 45 -10.42 -25.89 -22.96
CA HIS A 45 -9.09 -25.40 -22.61
C HIS A 45 -8.62 -26.04 -21.28
N ASN A 46 -8.23 -27.31 -21.35
CA ASN A 46 -7.19 -27.83 -20.46
C ASN A 46 -5.85 -27.26 -20.96
N VAL A 47 -5.45 -26.09 -20.45
CA VAL A 47 -4.10 -25.56 -20.67
C VAL A 47 -3.16 -26.41 -19.82
N ALA A 48 -2.30 -27.19 -20.46
CA ALA A 48 -1.21 -27.89 -19.79
C ALA A 48 -0.37 -26.89 -18.96
N PRO A 49 0.09 -27.25 -17.74
CA PRO A 49 0.98 -26.38 -16.97
C PRO A 49 2.20 -26.04 -17.84
N SER A 50 2.35 -24.77 -18.19
CA SER A 50 3.41 -24.34 -19.09
C SER A 50 4.77 -24.55 -18.41
N GLU A 51 5.75 -25.04 -19.17
CA GLU A 51 7.05 -25.51 -18.66
C GLU A 51 7.88 -24.40 -17.97
N LEU A 52 7.50 -23.12 -18.10
CA LEU A 52 8.29 -21.98 -17.62
C LEU A 52 8.02 -21.64 -16.14
N PRO A 53 9.05 -21.32 -15.33
CA PRO A 53 8.84 -20.88 -13.95
C PRO A 53 8.20 -19.49 -13.90
N VAL A 54 7.43 -19.21 -12.84
CA VAL A 54 7.06 -17.83 -12.49
C VAL A 54 8.28 -17.09 -11.97
N TRP A 55 8.53 -15.88 -12.46
CA TRP A 55 9.72 -15.12 -12.11
C TRP A 55 9.46 -13.61 -12.10
N ALA A 56 10.31 -12.85 -11.43
CA ALA A 56 10.17 -11.40 -11.34
C ALA A 56 11.53 -10.69 -11.35
N SER A 57 11.54 -9.47 -11.91
CA SER A 57 12.72 -8.60 -11.91
C SER A 57 12.81 -7.73 -10.65
N THR A 58 11.69 -7.49 -9.97
CA THR A 58 11.62 -6.68 -8.75
C THR A 58 10.80 -7.37 -7.65
N ARG A 59 11.08 -7.01 -6.40
CA ARG A 59 10.34 -7.54 -5.26
C ARG A 59 8.90 -7.05 -5.24
N GLN A 60 8.68 -5.81 -5.69
CA GLN A 60 7.36 -5.21 -5.79
C GLN A 60 6.49 -5.91 -6.83
N SER A 61 7.00 -6.20 -8.03
CA SER A 61 6.23 -6.87 -9.08
C SER A 61 5.83 -8.29 -8.68
N LEU A 62 6.75 -9.03 -8.05
CA LEU A 62 6.45 -10.33 -7.42
C LEU A 62 5.29 -10.19 -6.42
N CYS A 63 5.46 -9.31 -5.43
CA CYS A 63 4.45 -9.11 -4.40
C CYS A 63 3.12 -8.57 -4.95
N ASP A 64 3.11 -7.82 -6.04
CA ASP A 64 1.87 -7.36 -6.65
C ASP A 64 1.13 -8.51 -7.36
N ALA A 65 1.87 -9.33 -8.11
CA ALA A 65 1.29 -10.34 -9.02
C ALA A 65 0.84 -11.64 -8.33
N VAL A 66 1.62 -12.20 -7.40
CA VAL A 66 1.31 -13.55 -6.86
C VAL A 66 0.57 -13.50 -5.52
N PRO A 67 -0.45 -14.35 -5.28
CA PRO A 67 -1.23 -14.31 -4.04
C PRO A 67 -0.49 -14.90 -2.82
N TYR A 68 0.44 -15.82 -3.07
CA TYR A 68 1.14 -16.60 -2.04
C TYR A 68 2.41 -15.93 -1.49
N PHE A 69 2.75 -14.71 -1.93
CA PHE A 69 3.90 -13.98 -1.39
C PHE A 69 3.72 -12.46 -1.45
N LYS A 70 3.35 -11.84 -0.33
CA LYS A 70 3.21 -10.36 -0.20
C LYS A 70 4.21 -9.73 0.78
N SER A 71 5.33 -10.41 1.06
CA SER A 71 6.35 -9.91 1.99
C SER A 71 7.40 -9.08 1.24
N HIS A 72 7.30 -7.75 1.31
CA HIS A 72 8.22 -6.84 0.59
C HIS A 72 9.63 -6.78 1.20
N GLN A 73 9.79 -7.15 2.48
CA GLN A 73 11.07 -7.06 3.20
C GLN A 73 11.47 -8.37 3.90
N GLY A 74 10.51 -9.20 4.32
CA GLY A 74 10.79 -10.44 5.07
C GLY A 74 11.03 -11.66 4.19
N GLY A 75 11.67 -12.71 4.74
CA GLY A 75 11.85 -13.99 4.05
C GLY A 75 10.61 -14.88 4.03
N VAL A 76 9.62 -14.60 4.88
CA VAL A 76 8.37 -15.37 5.00
C VAL A 76 7.19 -14.43 4.77
N TYR A 77 6.20 -14.90 4.02
CA TYR A 77 4.88 -14.29 3.93
C TYR A 77 3.87 -15.12 4.74
N THR A 78 3.24 -14.48 5.72
CA THR A 78 2.16 -15.05 6.51
C THR A 78 0.87 -14.27 6.27
N LYS A 79 -0.25 -14.97 6.24
CA LYS A 79 -1.60 -14.41 6.19
C LYS A 79 -2.48 -15.23 7.14
N ASP A 80 -3.30 -14.54 7.94
CA ASP A 80 -4.13 -15.16 8.98
C ASP A 80 -3.32 -16.05 9.94
N CYS A 81 -2.08 -15.61 10.25
CA CYS A 81 -1.07 -16.30 11.04
C CYS A 81 -0.45 -17.57 10.41
N PHE A 82 -0.86 -17.99 9.22
CA PHE A 82 -0.31 -19.16 8.54
C PHE A 82 0.69 -18.77 7.43
N PRO A 83 1.81 -19.51 7.27
CA PRO A 83 2.75 -19.29 6.19
C PRO A 83 2.17 -19.68 4.84
N HIS A 84 2.31 -18.79 3.86
CA HIS A 84 1.88 -19.03 2.48
C HIS A 84 3.07 -19.13 1.51
N GLY A 85 4.18 -18.46 1.83
CA GLY A 85 5.38 -18.56 1.02
C GLY A 85 6.67 -18.18 1.75
N ILE A 86 7.77 -18.74 1.27
CA ILE A 86 9.13 -18.56 1.81
C ILE A 86 10.08 -18.19 0.69
N LEU A 87 11.00 -17.28 0.97
CA LEU A 87 12.05 -16.83 0.07
C LEU A 87 13.44 -17.20 0.59
N PHE A 88 14.16 -18.01 -0.19
CA PHE A 88 15.60 -18.22 -0.05
C PHE A 88 16.37 -17.04 -0.63
N ALA A 89 16.80 -16.12 0.24
CA ALA A 89 17.55 -14.92 -0.11
C ALA A 89 19.06 -15.06 0.11
N ARG A 90 19.85 -14.04 -0.24
CA ARG A 90 21.33 -14.02 -0.11
C ARG A 90 21.86 -14.49 1.26
N ASN A 91 21.17 -14.11 2.34
CA ASN A 91 21.66 -14.28 3.70
C ASN A 91 20.96 -15.45 4.40
N GLY A 92 21.05 -16.66 3.86
CA GLY A 92 20.62 -17.89 4.55
C GLY A 92 21.37 -18.11 5.87
N GLU A 93 20.82 -18.94 6.75
CA GLU A 93 21.56 -19.42 7.92
C GLU A 93 22.45 -20.61 7.54
N VAL A 94 23.45 -20.91 8.37
CA VAL A 94 24.25 -22.13 8.22
C VAL A 94 23.32 -23.35 8.18
N GLY A 95 23.47 -24.19 7.16
CA GLY A 95 22.65 -25.37 6.98
C GLY A 95 21.32 -25.15 6.27
N ASP A 96 20.98 -23.94 5.84
CA ASP A 96 19.92 -23.79 4.84
C ASP A 96 20.38 -24.42 3.53
N ALA A 97 19.46 -25.10 2.84
CA ALA A 97 19.77 -25.84 1.61
C ALA A 97 18.56 -25.88 0.69
N VAL A 98 18.79 -25.73 -0.62
CA VAL A 98 17.74 -25.78 -1.64
C VAL A 98 18.09 -26.87 -2.65
N MET A 99 17.29 -27.94 -2.68
CA MET A 99 17.38 -29.04 -3.63
C MET A 99 16.04 -29.17 -4.37
N MET A 100 16.02 -29.86 -5.51
CA MET A 100 14.85 -29.91 -6.38
C MET A 100 13.57 -30.36 -5.66
N ASN A 101 13.64 -31.48 -4.93
CA ASN A 101 12.47 -32.05 -4.24
C ASN A 101 12.48 -31.82 -2.72
N LYS A 102 13.54 -31.22 -2.18
CA LYS A 102 13.76 -31.05 -0.74
C LYS A 102 14.40 -29.70 -0.45
N CYS A 103 13.94 -29.01 0.58
CA CYS A 103 14.59 -27.80 1.07
C CYS A 103 14.74 -27.86 2.60
N ILE A 104 15.77 -27.21 3.12
CA ILE A 104 15.94 -26.97 4.55
C ILE A 104 15.99 -25.46 4.75
N TYR A 105 15.12 -24.94 5.60
CA TYR A 105 14.97 -23.51 5.83
C TYR A 105 14.99 -23.18 7.31
N SER A 106 15.65 -22.09 7.66
CA SER A 106 15.69 -21.55 9.01
C SER A 106 14.50 -20.65 9.30
N LEU A 107 13.69 -21.01 10.28
CA LEU A 107 12.66 -20.14 10.81
C LEU A 107 13.30 -19.09 11.71
N GLY A 108 13.11 -17.83 11.35
CA GLY A 108 13.86 -16.78 12.02
C GLY A 108 13.47 -15.35 11.66
N GLY A 109 13.73 -14.47 12.62
CA GLY A 109 13.82 -13.02 12.50
C GLY A 109 14.93 -12.51 13.44
N GLY A 110 14.89 -11.22 13.80
CA GLY A 110 15.83 -10.65 14.77
C GLY A 110 17.24 -10.44 14.22
N ARG A 111 17.38 -10.25 12.90
CA ARG A 111 18.58 -9.66 12.32
C ARG A 111 18.37 -8.16 12.17
N GLU A 112 19.30 -7.39 12.69
CA GLU A 112 19.36 -5.94 12.53
C GLU A 112 20.56 -5.60 11.64
N MET A 113 20.43 -4.50 10.91
CA MET A 113 21.55 -3.98 10.15
C MET A 113 22.52 -3.31 11.13
N LYS A 114 23.74 -3.83 11.21
CA LYS A 114 24.83 -3.25 11.98
C LYS A 114 25.34 -1.99 11.28
N GLU A 115 26.08 -1.17 12.01
CA GLU A 115 26.68 0.08 11.49
C GLU A 115 27.61 -0.16 10.28
N ASP A 116 28.22 -1.35 10.19
CA ASP A 116 29.07 -1.78 9.07
C ASP A 116 28.28 -2.19 7.80
N GLY A 117 26.95 -2.05 7.81
CA GLY A 117 26.08 -2.43 6.70
C GLY A 117 25.82 -3.93 6.58
N THR A 118 26.37 -4.75 7.48
CA THR A 118 26.09 -6.19 7.55
C THR A 118 24.84 -6.47 8.37
N TRP A 119 24.11 -7.53 8.03
CA TRP A 119 22.99 -7.99 8.85
C TRP A 119 23.52 -8.93 9.92
N GLY A 120 23.33 -8.58 11.19
CA GLY A 120 23.71 -9.39 12.33
C GLY A 120 22.52 -9.65 13.25
N ARG A 121 22.55 -10.72 14.04
CA ARG A 121 21.45 -11.05 14.95
C ARG A 121 21.45 -10.11 16.17
N ALA A 122 20.28 -9.59 16.55
CA ALA A 122 20.06 -8.70 17.69
C ALA A 122 19.38 -9.38 18.89
N GLY A 123 19.08 -10.69 18.81
CA GLY A 123 18.53 -11.46 19.94
C GLY A 123 18.23 -12.93 19.63
N THR A 124 17.91 -13.70 20.68
CA THR A 124 17.41 -15.09 20.58
C THR A 124 15.97 -15.08 20.07
N TYR A 125 15.80 -15.36 18.77
CA TYR A 125 14.48 -15.37 18.14
C TYR A 125 13.77 -16.71 18.40
N GLU A 126 12.75 -16.69 19.23
CA GLU A 126 11.64 -17.66 19.17
C GLU A 126 10.68 -17.20 18.05
N PRO A 127 10.30 -18.07 17.10
CA PRO A 127 9.27 -17.72 16.13
C PRO A 127 8.00 -17.32 16.88
N SER A 128 7.55 -16.08 16.72
CA SER A 128 6.28 -15.59 17.29
C SER A 128 5.07 -16.43 16.85
N HIS A 129 5.27 -17.31 15.85
CA HIS A 129 4.28 -18.19 15.27
C HIS A 129 4.72 -19.66 15.23
N PHE A 130 5.55 -20.13 16.18
CA PHE A 130 6.05 -21.51 16.20
C PHE A 130 4.94 -22.57 16.17
N GLU A 131 3.90 -22.37 16.97
CA GLU A 131 2.73 -23.27 16.99
C GLU A 131 2.03 -23.30 15.63
N GLN A 132 1.99 -22.19 14.88
CA GLN A 132 1.42 -22.18 13.53
C GLN A 132 2.25 -22.98 12.54
N TRP A 133 3.58 -23.01 12.68
CA TRP A 133 4.44 -23.87 11.86
C TRP A 133 4.27 -25.35 12.19
N LYS A 134 4.11 -25.71 13.46
CA LYS A 134 3.73 -27.08 13.86
C LYS A 134 2.41 -27.48 13.23
N ILE A 135 1.39 -26.64 13.33
CA ILE A 135 0.09 -26.89 12.69
C ILE A 135 0.29 -27.04 11.18
N THR A 136 1.05 -26.16 10.53
CA THR A 136 1.36 -26.22 9.08
C THR A 136 1.99 -27.56 8.69
N ARG A 137 2.92 -28.09 9.49
CA ARG A 137 3.52 -29.42 9.29
C ARG A 137 2.49 -30.53 9.48
N ASP A 138 1.75 -30.49 10.57
CA ASP A 138 0.86 -31.58 10.99
C ASP A 138 -0.34 -31.70 10.05
N THR A 139 -0.85 -30.59 9.52
CA THR A 139 -1.92 -30.54 8.52
C THR A 139 -1.41 -30.54 7.08
N GLN A 140 -0.09 -30.56 6.88
CA GLN A 140 0.57 -30.50 5.57
C GLN A 140 0.10 -29.34 4.69
N LEU A 141 -0.11 -28.16 5.30
CA LEU A 141 -0.49 -26.97 4.55
C LEU A 141 0.57 -26.62 3.49
N PRO A 142 0.17 -26.39 2.22
CA PRO A 142 1.10 -25.98 1.17
C PRO A 142 1.77 -24.63 1.46
N VAL A 143 3.07 -24.57 1.18
CA VAL A 143 3.90 -23.37 1.28
C VAL A 143 4.65 -23.19 -0.03
N MET A 144 4.51 -22.02 -0.65
CA MET A 144 5.20 -21.71 -1.90
C MET A 144 6.66 -21.37 -1.64
N VAL A 145 7.58 -22.00 -2.37
CA VAL A 145 9.02 -21.75 -2.20
C VAL A 145 9.53 -20.88 -3.35
N LEU A 146 10.28 -19.84 -2.98
CA LEU A 146 10.88 -18.87 -3.90
C LEU A 146 12.38 -18.75 -3.64
N MET A 147 13.12 -18.31 -4.66
CA MET A 147 14.57 -18.12 -4.58
C MET A 147 14.99 -16.78 -5.21
N ASP A 148 15.94 -16.10 -4.56
CA ASP A 148 16.58 -14.87 -5.05
C ASP A 148 17.87 -15.23 -5.81
N TYR A 149 18.16 -14.52 -6.91
CA TYR A 149 19.38 -14.70 -7.72
C TYR A 149 20.70 -14.54 -6.95
N ARG A 150 20.66 -13.86 -5.80
CA ARG A 150 21.81 -13.65 -4.90
C ARG A 150 22.05 -14.83 -3.96
N HIS A 151 21.15 -15.79 -3.89
CA HIS A 151 21.39 -17.01 -3.12
C HIS A 151 22.55 -17.80 -3.75
N PRO A 152 23.52 -18.32 -2.97
CA PRO A 152 24.69 -19.01 -3.50
C PRO A 152 24.37 -20.15 -4.48
N ASP A 153 23.34 -20.93 -4.16
CA ASP A 153 22.92 -22.08 -4.97
C ASP A 153 22.14 -21.70 -6.24
N PHE A 154 21.75 -20.43 -6.43
CA PHE A 154 20.88 -20.04 -7.54
C PHE A 154 21.56 -20.35 -8.89
N LYS A 155 22.80 -19.88 -9.08
CA LYS A 155 23.52 -20.10 -10.34
C LYS A 155 23.85 -21.58 -10.59
N ASN A 156 24.01 -22.36 -9.53
CA ASN A 156 24.39 -23.77 -9.62
C ASN A 156 23.19 -24.65 -9.94
N ASN A 157 22.01 -24.29 -9.43
CA ASN A 157 20.84 -25.17 -9.48
C ASN A 157 19.75 -24.68 -10.44
N ILE A 158 19.70 -23.39 -10.75
CA ILE A 158 18.63 -22.77 -11.53
C ILE A 158 19.13 -22.35 -12.91
N ASP A 159 18.39 -22.73 -13.96
CA ASP A 159 18.56 -22.30 -15.34
C ASP A 159 17.30 -21.59 -15.85
N ILE A 160 17.43 -20.30 -16.13
CA ILE A 160 16.35 -19.46 -16.69
C ILE A 160 16.81 -18.83 -18.01
N ALA A 161 17.98 -19.23 -18.52
CA ALA A 161 18.50 -18.71 -19.78
C ALA A 161 17.57 -19.05 -20.98
N SER A 162 16.77 -20.11 -20.86
CA SER A 162 15.75 -20.53 -21.83
C SER A 162 14.42 -19.76 -21.74
N SER A 163 14.23 -18.93 -20.71
CA SER A 163 12.98 -18.18 -20.55
C SER A 163 12.91 -17.04 -21.57
N PRO A 164 11.78 -16.82 -22.25
CA PRO A 164 11.64 -15.86 -23.35
C PRO A 164 11.79 -14.42 -22.85
N ASN A 165 13.03 -13.96 -22.72
CA ASN A 165 13.40 -12.63 -22.28
C ASN A 165 13.74 -11.75 -23.48
N LYS A 166 12.72 -11.14 -24.10
CA LYS A 166 12.90 -10.31 -25.29
C LYS A 166 13.47 -8.92 -24.99
N SER A 167 13.33 -8.41 -23.75
CA SER A 167 13.72 -7.04 -23.37
C SER A 167 15.00 -6.91 -22.54
N GLY A 168 15.63 -8.01 -22.14
CA GLY A 168 16.85 -8.00 -21.31
C GLY A 168 16.61 -7.94 -19.78
N SER A 169 15.35 -8.05 -19.34
CA SER A 169 14.96 -8.11 -17.92
C SER A 169 15.57 -9.33 -17.20
N LYS A 170 16.33 -9.13 -16.12
CA LYS A 170 17.03 -10.23 -15.44
C LYS A 170 16.12 -10.89 -14.38
N PRO A 171 16.03 -12.23 -14.34
CA PRO A 171 15.29 -12.92 -13.30
C PRO A 171 15.97 -12.74 -11.93
N VAL A 172 15.36 -11.93 -11.07
CA VAL A 172 15.83 -11.66 -9.71
C VAL A 172 15.19 -12.63 -8.72
N TYR A 173 13.91 -12.95 -8.91
CA TYR A 173 13.13 -13.87 -8.09
C TYR A 173 12.50 -14.96 -8.94
N VAL A 174 12.46 -16.18 -8.41
CA VAL A 174 11.95 -17.36 -9.12
C VAL A 174 11.11 -18.18 -8.17
N VAL A 175 9.97 -18.67 -8.64
CA VAL A 175 9.09 -19.56 -7.90
C VAL A 175 9.49 -20.99 -8.21
N LEU A 176 9.83 -21.76 -7.17
CA LEU A 176 10.28 -23.15 -7.26
C LEU A 176 9.13 -24.16 -7.11
N GLY A 177 7.92 -23.70 -6.78
CA GLY A 177 6.72 -24.54 -6.68
C GLY A 177 6.23 -24.78 -5.25
N ALA A 178 5.21 -25.62 -5.12
CA ALA A 178 4.53 -25.90 -3.87
C ALA A 178 5.24 -27.00 -3.07
N TYR A 179 5.52 -26.72 -1.79
CA TYR A 179 6.12 -27.65 -0.84
C TYR A 179 5.23 -27.78 0.40
N PHE A 180 5.47 -28.79 1.22
CA PHE A 180 4.87 -28.90 2.54
C PHE A 180 5.95 -29.22 3.57
N VAL A 181 5.74 -28.82 4.82
CA VAL A 181 6.69 -29.07 5.90
C VAL A 181 6.58 -30.53 6.32
N THR A 182 7.67 -31.27 6.17
CA THR A 182 7.72 -32.67 6.58
C THR A 182 8.15 -32.80 8.03
N GLU A 183 9.15 -32.02 8.45
CA GLU A 183 9.74 -32.08 9.79
C GLU A 183 10.27 -30.74 10.30
N MET A 184 10.42 -30.65 11.62
CA MET A 184 10.91 -29.46 12.34
C MET A 184 11.86 -29.84 13.47
N TRP A 185 12.97 -29.12 13.65
CA TRP A 185 13.94 -29.35 14.73
C TRP A 185 14.69 -28.07 15.11
N GLN A 186 15.55 -28.12 16.12
CA GLN A 186 16.42 -27.00 16.51
C GLN A 186 17.90 -27.32 16.28
N GLU A 187 18.65 -26.30 15.87
CA GLU A 187 20.11 -26.36 15.75
C GLU A 187 20.77 -25.26 16.58
N ALA A 188 21.93 -25.54 17.16
CA ALA A 188 22.74 -24.53 17.85
C ALA A 188 23.68 -23.86 16.83
N VAL A 189 23.48 -22.57 16.60
CA VAL A 189 24.26 -21.77 15.66
C VAL A 189 25.09 -20.74 16.42
N GLU A 190 26.32 -20.54 15.97
CA GLU A 190 27.27 -19.58 16.52
C GLU A 190 27.16 -18.23 15.80
N THR A 191 27.22 -17.14 16.57
CA THR A 191 27.37 -15.78 16.05
C THR A 191 28.83 -15.48 15.71
N LYS A 192 29.08 -14.34 15.05
CA LYS A 192 30.46 -13.89 14.79
C LYS A 192 31.25 -13.57 16.07
N ASP A 193 30.57 -13.23 17.16
CA ASP A 193 31.14 -12.95 18.48
C ASP A 193 31.32 -14.20 19.34
N GLY A 194 31.05 -15.40 18.78
CA GLY A 194 31.22 -16.68 19.48
C GLY A 194 30.07 -17.02 20.43
N SER A 195 29.01 -16.22 20.49
CA SER A 195 27.81 -16.53 21.26
C SER A 195 26.93 -17.53 20.52
N GLU A 196 26.39 -18.52 21.23
CA GLU A 196 25.50 -19.52 20.64
C GLU A 196 24.03 -19.15 20.81
N TYR A 197 23.23 -19.52 19.81
CA TYR A 197 21.78 -19.46 19.92
C TYR A 197 21.11 -20.64 19.21
N PRO A 198 19.94 -21.08 19.68
CA PRO A 198 19.13 -22.06 18.97
C PRO A 198 18.37 -21.40 17.83
N ILE A 199 18.25 -22.12 16.71
CA ILE A 199 17.37 -21.75 15.59
C ILE A 199 16.49 -22.93 15.21
N PHE A 200 15.23 -22.65 14.90
CA PHE A 200 14.34 -23.66 14.36
C PHE A 200 14.63 -23.86 12.87
N LYS A 201 14.70 -25.12 12.47
CA LYS A 201 14.83 -25.58 11.09
C LYS A 201 13.55 -26.29 10.69
N ILE A 202 13.19 -26.15 9.43
CA ILE A 202 12.15 -26.95 8.79
C ILE A 202 12.72 -27.69 7.59
N MET A 203 12.22 -28.89 7.37
CA MET A 203 12.41 -29.62 6.13
C MET A 203 11.13 -29.50 5.31
N LEU A 204 11.29 -29.08 4.06
CA LEU A 204 10.24 -28.93 3.08
C LEU A 204 10.40 -30.00 2.01
N GLN A 205 9.30 -30.63 1.62
CA GLN A 205 9.24 -31.56 0.50
C GLN A 205 8.30 -31.04 -0.55
N ARG A 206 8.69 -31.18 -1.82
CA ARG A 206 7.84 -30.79 -2.95
C ARG A 206 6.60 -31.67 -2.98
N ILE A 207 5.44 -31.05 -3.24
CA ILE A 207 4.15 -31.78 -3.24
C ILE A 207 4.04 -32.68 -4.47
N ASP A 208 4.42 -32.17 -5.64
CA ASP A 208 4.52 -32.95 -6.87
C ASP A 208 5.98 -33.08 -7.33
N PRO A 209 6.67 -34.17 -6.98
CA PRO A 209 8.06 -34.38 -7.38
C PRO A 209 8.20 -34.80 -8.87
N HIS A 210 7.12 -35.16 -9.54
CA HIS A 210 7.13 -35.60 -10.94
C HIS A 210 6.82 -34.46 -11.93
N GLU A 211 6.23 -33.37 -11.46
CA GLU A 211 6.08 -32.15 -12.24
C GLU A 211 7.47 -31.63 -12.68
N LYS A 212 7.68 -31.59 -14.00
CA LYS A 212 8.90 -31.06 -14.61
C LYS A 212 8.97 -29.56 -14.39
N LEU A 213 9.96 -29.10 -13.64
CA LEU A 213 10.31 -27.68 -13.58
C LEU A 213 11.50 -27.46 -14.51
N SER A 214 11.27 -26.81 -15.66
CA SER A 214 12.35 -26.48 -16.60
C SER A 214 13.44 -25.60 -15.98
N CYS A 215 13.12 -24.91 -14.88
CA CYS A 215 14.05 -24.01 -14.20
C CYS A 215 15.16 -24.71 -13.43
N TRP A 216 15.07 -26.02 -13.16
CA TRP A 216 16.13 -26.76 -12.48
C TRP A 216 17.12 -27.34 -13.47
N LYS A 217 18.41 -27.08 -13.24
CA LYS A 217 19.49 -27.72 -14.01
C LYS A 217 19.47 -29.23 -13.79
N GLY A 218 19.42 -29.99 -14.88
CA GLY A 218 19.38 -31.45 -14.84
C GLY A 218 17.98 -32.06 -14.73
N ALA A 219 16.89 -31.29 -14.83
CA ALA A 219 15.50 -31.77 -14.74
C ALA A 219 15.13 -32.84 -15.80
N ILE A 220 15.94 -33.02 -16.85
CA ILE A 220 15.74 -34.04 -17.90
C ILE A 220 16.32 -35.41 -17.48
N GLN A 221 17.21 -35.46 -16.48
CA GLN A 221 17.69 -36.73 -15.92
C GLN A 221 16.82 -37.09 -14.72
N THR A 222 15.68 -37.74 -14.99
CA THR A 222 14.93 -38.50 -13.98
C THR A 222 15.83 -39.62 -13.46
N HIS A 223 16.71 -39.32 -12.51
CA HIS A 223 17.17 -40.32 -11.59
C HIS A 223 16.00 -40.64 -10.67
N GLN A 224 15.38 -41.79 -10.92
CA GLN A 224 14.73 -42.54 -9.87
C GLN A 224 15.77 -42.74 -8.76
N ASP A 225 15.75 -41.87 -7.74
CA ASP A 225 16.48 -42.13 -6.51
C ASP A 225 15.75 -43.27 -5.79
N ASN A 226 16.07 -44.51 -6.21
CA ASN A 226 15.52 -45.78 -5.73
C ASN A 226 15.88 -46.12 -4.26
N ASN A 227 16.32 -45.13 -3.47
CA ASN A 227 16.68 -45.29 -2.06
C ASN A 227 15.90 -44.29 -1.19
N THR A 228 14.57 -44.26 -1.35
CA THR A 228 13.69 -43.62 -0.36
C THR A 228 13.61 -44.50 0.88
N THR A 229 13.93 -43.95 2.05
CA THR A 229 13.74 -44.66 3.31
C THR A 229 12.29 -44.53 3.78
N GLU A 230 11.58 -45.63 4.01
CA GLU A 230 10.20 -45.58 4.54
C GLU A 230 10.13 -45.01 5.97
N PHE A 231 11.17 -45.28 6.78
CA PHE A 231 11.23 -44.84 8.17
C PHE A 231 11.98 -43.52 8.31
N PHE A 232 11.38 -42.58 9.06
CA PHE A 232 12.05 -41.34 9.41
C PHE A 232 13.25 -41.63 10.32
N PRO A 233 14.47 -41.18 9.97
CA PRO A 233 15.64 -41.46 10.79
C PRO A 233 15.60 -40.64 12.08
N GLN A 234 15.23 -41.28 13.19
CA GLN A 234 15.09 -40.65 14.52
C GLN A 234 15.87 -41.39 15.62
N TYR A 235 16.13 -40.68 16.71
CA TYR A 235 16.80 -41.16 17.91
C TYR A 235 16.09 -40.60 19.14
N THR A 236 15.85 -41.47 20.12
CA THR A 236 15.30 -41.08 21.43
C THR A 236 16.44 -40.65 22.34
N CYS A 237 16.41 -39.42 22.85
CA CYS A 237 17.46 -38.90 23.71
C CYS A 237 17.47 -39.60 25.08
N ASN A 238 18.62 -40.15 25.49
CA ASN A 238 18.76 -40.79 26.81
C ASN A 238 18.61 -39.84 28.03
N LYS A 239 18.53 -38.52 27.83
CA LYS A 239 18.41 -37.54 28.92
C LYS A 239 17.01 -36.95 29.09
N CYS A 240 16.41 -36.47 28.00
CA CYS A 240 15.06 -35.91 28.04
C CYS A 240 13.99 -36.91 27.58
N SER A 241 14.38 -38.07 27.05
CA SER A 241 13.48 -39.07 26.46
C SER A 241 12.66 -38.59 25.25
N GLU A 242 12.91 -37.38 24.77
CA GLU A 242 12.28 -36.83 23.57
C GLU A 242 12.93 -37.38 22.30
N GLU A 243 12.14 -37.49 21.24
CA GLU A 243 12.62 -37.88 19.92
C GLU A 243 13.34 -36.71 19.24
N SER A 244 14.48 -37.01 18.62
CA SER A 244 15.25 -36.07 17.82
C SER A 244 15.56 -36.68 16.45
N PRO A 245 15.43 -35.91 15.36
CA PRO A 245 15.91 -36.34 14.05
C PRO A 245 17.39 -36.74 14.10
N ARG A 246 17.74 -37.88 13.50
CA ARG A 246 19.13 -38.23 13.17
C ARG A 246 19.55 -37.43 11.95
N ALA A 247 19.65 -36.11 12.07
CA ALA A 247 19.88 -35.23 10.93
C ALA A 247 21.32 -35.28 10.39
N PHE A 248 22.32 -35.52 11.27
CA PHE A 248 23.74 -35.34 10.95
C PHE A 248 24.49 -36.65 10.73
N LYS A 249 25.39 -36.65 9.74
CA LYS A 249 26.13 -37.85 9.28
C LYS A 249 27.00 -38.48 10.37
N ASP A 250 27.81 -37.67 11.03
CA ASP A 250 28.83 -38.14 11.98
C ASP A 250 28.36 -38.06 13.45
N GLN A 251 27.08 -37.69 13.67
CA GLN A 251 26.51 -37.43 15.01
C GLN A 251 25.08 -38.01 15.11
N SER A 252 24.97 -39.34 15.10
CA SER A 252 23.68 -40.06 15.02
C SER A 252 22.85 -40.07 16.32
N SER A 253 23.39 -39.56 17.43
CA SER A 253 22.73 -39.51 18.75
C SER A 253 22.66 -38.09 19.31
N LEU A 254 22.65 -37.08 18.45
CA LEU A 254 22.60 -35.67 18.85
C LEU A 254 21.18 -35.27 19.26
N CYS A 255 21.02 -34.73 20.48
CA CYS A 255 19.72 -34.21 20.92
C CYS A 255 19.45 -32.84 20.29
N LEU A 256 18.29 -32.70 19.65
CA LEU A 256 17.87 -31.47 18.95
C LEU A 256 16.74 -30.73 19.68
N ASN A 257 16.43 -31.13 20.91
CA ASN A 257 15.51 -30.42 21.80
C ASN A 257 16.29 -29.40 22.65
N ARG A 258 16.04 -28.11 22.44
CA ARG A 258 16.69 -27.00 23.17
C ARG A 258 16.51 -27.08 24.69
N GLU A 259 15.39 -27.61 25.17
CA GLU A 259 15.09 -27.72 26.60
C GLU A 259 15.88 -28.86 27.28
N CYS A 260 16.58 -29.69 26.49
CA CYS A 260 17.42 -30.75 27.01
C CYS A 260 18.80 -30.21 27.43
N LYS A 261 19.32 -30.71 28.57
CA LYS A 261 20.70 -30.42 29.02
C LYS A 261 21.77 -30.92 28.03
N ASP A 262 21.47 -31.98 27.30
CA ASP A 262 22.34 -32.54 26.27
C ASP A 262 22.01 -31.99 24.87
N PHE A 263 21.23 -30.91 24.76
CA PHE A 263 21.02 -30.21 23.49
C PHE A 263 22.36 -30.01 22.80
N PHE A 264 22.43 -30.34 21.51
CA PHE A 264 23.61 -30.14 20.67
C PHE A 264 24.95 -30.60 21.29
N SER A 265 24.93 -31.61 22.15
CA SER A 265 26.10 -32.12 22.86
C SER A 265 26.25 -33.62 22.68
N THR A 266 27.48 -34.09 22.54
CA THR A 266 27.80 -35.53 22.51
C THR A 266 28.96 -35.84 23.42
N ARG A 267 28.81 -36.85 24.29
CA ARG A 267 29.84 -37.26 25.27
C ARG A 267 30.35 -36.10 26.14
N GLY A 268 29.45 -35.18 26.50
CA GLY A 268 29.78 -33.99 27.30
C GLY A 268 30.46 -32.85 26.51
N VAL A 269 30.71 -33.01 25.22
CA VAL A 269 31.26 -31.97 24.35
C VAL A 269 30.13 -31.28 23.60
N ARG A 270 30.04 -29.95 23.76
CA ARG A 270 29.13 -29.10 22.99
C ARG A 270 29.61 -29.02 21.55
N LEU A 271 28.74 -29.31 20.60
CA LEU A 271 29.04 -29.24 19.17
C LEU A 271 28.60 -27.89 18.60
N GLN A 272 29.23 -27.49 17.50
CA GLN A 272 28.80 -26.35 16.69
C GLN A 272 28.12 -26.82 15.41
N ARG A 273 27.16 -26.02 14.91
CA ARG A 273 26.54 -26.31 13.61
C ARG A 273 27.56 -26.22 12.47
N HIS A 274 28.55 -25.34 12.57
CA HIS A 274 29.62 -25.22 11.58
C HIS A 274 30.44 -26.53 11.53
N GLY A 275 30.49 -27.17 10.36
CA GLY A 275 31.19 -28.45 10.17
C GLY A 275 30.31 -29.69 10.17
N LEU A 276 29.07 -29.63 10.69
CA LEU A 276 28.13 -30.75 10.61
C LEU A 276 27.50 -30.84 9.22
N LYS A 277 27.48 -32.05 8.63
CA LYS A 277 26.79 -32.32 7.35
C LYS A 277 25.53 -33.12 7.59
N TYR A 278 24.46 -32.79 6.88
CA TYR A 278 23.27 -33.62 6.89
C TYR A 278 23.57 -35.00 6.30
N ARG A 279 22.97 -36.05 6.87
CA ARG A 279 23.09 -37.41 6.35
C ARG A 279 22.15 -37.65 5.18
N LYS A 280 22.54 -38.52 4.24
CA LYS A 280 21.80 -38.76 3.00
C LYS A 280 20.40 -39.31 3.25
N GLU A 281 20.26 -40.23 4.20
CA GLU A 281 19.00 -40.89 4.54
C GLU A 281 17.98 -39.90 5.14
N PHE A 282 18.46 -38.87 5.85
CA PHE A 282 17.61 -37.79 6.34
C PHE A 282 17.13 -36.89 5.20
N LEU A 283 18.01 -36.55 4.26
CA LEU A 283 17.65 -35.74 3.09
C LEU A 283 16.74 -36.49 2.10
N ASN A 284 16.94 -37.80 1.95
CA ASN A 284 16.21 -38.65 1.00
C ASN A 284 14.92 -39.25 1.58
N TRP A 285 14.64 -39.04 2.87
CA TRP A 285 13.39 -39.52 3.47
C TRP A 285 12.19 -38.80 2.83
N VAL A 286 11.16 -39.55 2.45
CA VAL A 286 9.95 -39.02 1.79
C VAL A 286 8.74 -39.24 2.68
N LYS A 287 7.98 -38.18 2.93
CA LYS A 287 6.69 -38.25 3.62
C LYS A 287 5.56 -38.28 2.57
N PRO A 288 4.57 -39.18 2.65
CA PRO A 288 3.39 -39.09 1.80
C PRO A 288 2.62 -37.79 2.04
N PHE A 289 2.22 -37.12 0.96
CA PHE A 289 1.31 -35.98 1.01
C PHE A 289 -0.13 -36.49 1.01
N THR A 290 -0.89 -36.15 2.04
CA THR A 290 -2.25 -36.64 2.31
C THR A 290 -3.29 -35.52 2.39
N ALA A 291 -2.88 -34.25 2.36
CA ALA A 291 -3.81 -33.13 2.34
C ALA A 291 -4.56 -33.01 1.00
N GLU A 292 -5.72 -32.35 1.02
CA GLU A 292 -6.56 -32.16 -0.16
C GLU A 292 -5.85 -31.32 -1.23
N ARG A 293 -5.68 -31.87 -2.43
CA ARG A 293 -4.99 -31.20 -3.54
C ARG A 293 -5.73 -29.96 -4.06
N ASP A 294 -7.04 -29.89 -3.86
CA ASP A 294 -7.85 -28.72 -4.24
C ASP A 294 -7.49 -27.46 -3.43
N THR A 295 -6.72 -27.61 -2.34
CA THR A 295 -6.21 -26.49 -1.52
C THR A 295 -4.88 -25.93 -2.01
N LEU A 296 -4.29 -26.50 -3.07
CA LEU A 296 -3.03 -26.03 -3.61
C LEU A 296 -3.19 -24.64 -4.23
N PRO A 297 -2.33 -23.67 -3.88
CA PRO A 297 -2.34 -22.38 -4.54
C PRO A 297 -1.88 -22.54 -5.99
N ASP A 298 -2.56 -21.84 -6.91
CA ASP A 298 -2.10 -21.72 -8.28
C ASP A 298 -0.69 -21.13 -8.32
N VAL A 299 0.27 -21.89 -8.84
CA VAL A 299 1.64 -21.40 -9.04
C VAL A 299 1.64 -20.25 -10.04
N VAL A 300 0.89 -20.41 -11.13
CA VAL A 300 0.60 -19.35 -12.11
C VAL A 300 -0.82 -18.88 -11.84
N PRO A 301 -1.02 -17.78 -11.09
CA PRO A 301 -2.36 -17.25 -10.89
C PRO A 301 -2.98 -16.85 -12.24
N PRO A 302 -4.30 -17.01 -12.41
CA PRO A 302 -4.98 -16.54 -13.61
C PRO A 302 -4.80 -15.02 -13.76
N PRO A 303 -4.80 -14.50 -15.00
CA PRO A 303 -4.80 -13.06 -15.22
C PRO A 303 -5.93 -12.38 -14.44
N PRO A 304 -5.67 -11.21 -13.83
CA PRO A 304 -6.70 -10.47 -13.11
C PRO A 304 -7.81 -10.05 -14.08
N GLY A 305 -8.99 -10.66 -13.94
CA GLY A 305 -10.17 -10.33 -14.73
C GLY A 305 -11.01 -9.22 -14.11
N LYS A 306 -11.79 -8.54 -14.95
CA LYS A 306 -13.01 -7.88 -14.49
C LYS A 306 -13.98 -8.96 -14.05
N ASP A 307 -14.55 -8.81 -12.86
CA ASP A 307 -15.70 -9.62 -12.47
C ASP A 307 -16.89 -9.32 -13.35
N THR A 308 -17.80 -10.28 -13.49
CA THR A 308 -19.13 -10.04 -14.08
C THR A 308 -19.95 -8.99 -13.32
N GLU A 309 -19.56 -8.66 -12.08
CA GLU A 309 -20.27 -7.75 -11.17
C GLU A 309 -19.47 -6.49 -10.75
N GLY A 310 -18.26 -6.27 -11.29
CA GLY A 310 -17.38 -5.14 -10.90
C GLY A 310 -17.22 -4.06 -11.98
N TYR A 311 -16.65 -2.92 -11.60
CA TYR A 311 -16.35 -1.76 -12.46
C TYR A 311 -14.87 -1.66 -12.86
N GLY A 312 -14.01 -2.57 -12.41
CA GLY A 312 -12.60 -2.63 -12.83
C GLY A 312 -11.64 -1.78 -11.99
N THR A 313 -12.11 -1.21 -10.87
CA THR A 313 -11.29 -0.46 -9.89
C THR A 313 -11.33 -1.05 -8.48
N GLU A 314 -11.97 -2.21 -8.29
CA GLU A 314 -11.96 -2.96 -7.03
C GLU A 314 -10.54 -3.41 -6.64
N LEU A 315 -10.36 -3.75 -5.37
CA LEU A 315 -9.06 -4.15 -4.83
C LEU A 315 -8.39 -5.29 -5.61
N ARG A 316 -9.17 -6.24 -6.15
CA ARG A 316 -8.64 -7.35 -6.96
C ARG A 316 -8.05 -6.86 -8.28
N CYS A 317 -8.66 -5.84 -8.88
CA CYS A 317 -8.26 -5.27 -10.16
C CYS A 317 -6.92 -4.55 -10.00
N ARG A 318 -6.53 -4.16 -8.79
CA ARG A 318 -5.23 -3.56 -8.51
C ARG A 318 -4.06 -4.55 -8.57
N THR A 319 -4.33 -5.87 -8.49
CA THR A 319 -3.26 -6.88 -8.44
C THR A 319 -2.36 -6.83 -9.68
N GLY A 320 -1.13 -7.30 -9.51
CA GLY A 320 -0.22 -7.49 -10.63
C GLY A 320 -0.67 -8.65 -11.54
N LEU A 321 0.02 -8.80 -12.66
CA LEU A 321 -0.20 -9.86 -13.63
C LEU A 321 1.01 -10.80 -13.60
N VAL A 322 0.77 -12.11 -13.56
CA VAL A 322 1.76 -13.08 -14.04
C VAL A 322 1.52 -13.24 -15.54
N CYS A 323 2.49 -12.81 -16.35
CA CYS A 323 2.34 -12.75 -17.79
C CYS A 323 2.05 -14.14 -18.36
N PRO A 324 0.93 -14.35 -19.08
CA PRO A 324 0.60 -15.67 -19.62
C PRO A 324 1.57 -16.15 -20.70
N SER A 325 2.36 -15.25 -21.30
CA SER A 325 3.31 -15.60 -22.38
C SER A 325 4.72 -15.94 -21.88
N CYS A 326 5.18 -15.33 -20.78
CA CYS A 326 6.57 -15.48 -20.32
C CYS A 326 6.71 -15.68 -18.80
N HIS A 327 5.58 -15.72 -18.07
CA HIS A 327 5.49 -15.90 -16.63
C HIS A 327 6.24 -14.87 -15.77
N HIS A 328 6.62 -13.73 -16.38
CA HIS A 328 7.12 -12.58 -15.66
C HIS A 328 6.01 -11.95 -14.83
N CYS A 329 6.28 -11.67 -13.56
CA CYS A 329 5.42 -10.90 -12.68
C CYS A 329 5.54 -9.41 -13.01
N ASP A 330 4.43 -8.73 -13.24
CA ASP A 330 4.37 -7.31 -13.49
C ASP A 330 3.35 -6.64 -12.55
N SER A 331 3.71 -5.48 -12.00
CA SER A 331 2.76 -4.63 -11.28
C SER A 331 1.75 -4.01 -12.25
N ARG A 332 0.54 -3.69 -11.79
CA ARG A 332 -0.39 -2.83 -12.55
C ARG A 332 0.17 -1.41 -12.60
N VAL A 333 0.95 -1.07 -13.62
CA VAL A 333 1.54 0.27 -13.79
C VAL A 333 0.56 1.23 -14.44
N PHE A 334 -0.16 0.81 -15.48
CA PHE A 334 -1.09 1.65 -16.23
C PHE A 334 -2.51 1.52 -15.67
N TYR A 335 -3.25 2.63 -15.68
CA TYR A 335 -4.60 2.66 -15.13
C TYR A 335 -5.55 1.74 -15.89
N ASN A 336 -5.43 1.67 -17.22
CA ASN A 336 -6.36 0.96 -18.09
C ASN A 336 -5.85 -0.35 -18.69
N HIS A 337 -4.63 -0.80 -18.36
CA HIS A 337 -4.11 -2.09 -18.82
C HIS A 337 -2.94 -2.58 -17.97
N TRP A 338 -2.59 -3.86 -18.13
CA TRP A 338 -1.29 -4.38 -17.75
C TRP A 338 -0.41 -4.50 -18.98
N LYS A 339 0.88 -4.20 -18.82
CA LYS A 339 1.89 -4.40 -19.86
C LYS A 339 3.07 -5.14 -19.26
N CYS A 340 3.40 -6.29 -19.85
CA CYS A 340 4.53 -7.08 -19.43
C CYS A 340 5.84 -6.38 -19.82
N SER A 341 6.68 -6.07 -18.82
CA SER A 341 7.97 -5.42 -19.05
C SER A 341 9.01 -6.35 -19.69
N SER A 342 8.79 -7.67 -19.70
CA SER A 342 9.72 -8.64 -20.32
C SER A 342 9.44 -8.93 -21.79
N CYS A 343 8.20 -9.23 -22.16
CA CYS A 343 7.84 -9.65 -23.52
C CYS A 343 6.90 -8.68 -24.27
N GLY A 344 6.41 -7.64 -23.60
CA GLY A 344 5.51 -6.65 -24.20
C GLY A 344 4.05 -7.08 -24.29
N PHE A 345 3.66 -8.25 -23.77
CA PHE A 345 2.25 -8.68 -23.69
C PHE A 345 1.39 -7.61 -23.01
N VAL A 346 0.22 -7.32 -23.58
CA VAL A 346 -0.74 -6.35 -23.05
C VAL A 346 -2.04 -7.05 -22.68
N HIS A 347 -2.53 -6.81 -21.46
CA HIS A 347 -3.85 -7.23 -21.01
C HIS A 347 -4.70 -5.98 -20.74
N MET A 348 -5.70 -5.74 -21.58
CA MET A 348 -6.57 -4.57 -21.45
C MET A 348 -7.46 -4.66 -20.21
N ALA A 349 -7.66 -3.52 -19.56
CA ALA A 349 -8.29 -3.41 -18.25
C ALA A 349 -9.04 -2.08 -18.07
N GLU A 350 -9.51 -1.51 -19.18
CA GLU A 350 -10.19 -0.20 -19.20
C GLU A 350 -11.37 -0.24 -18.22
N PRO A 351 -11.40 0.55 -17.14
CA PRO A 351 -12.45 0.43 -16.15
C PRO A 351 -13.82 0.84 -16.69
N ASP A 352 -14.90 0.13 -16.32
CA ASP A 352 -16.25 0.49 -16.78
C ASP A 352 -16.72 1.77 -16.08
N PRO A 353 -17.52 2.64 -16.73
CA PRO A 353 -18.04 3.85 -16.09
C PRO A 353 -18.79 3.54 -14.78
N TYR A 354 -18.43 4.24 -13.71
CA TYR A 354 -19.07 4.08 -12.40
C TYR A 354 -20.18 5.13 -12.23
N PRO A 355 -21.45 4.74 -11.98
CA PRO A 355 -22.56 5.66 -11.98
C PRO A 355 -22.58 6.57 -10.75
N ILE A 356 -23.09 7.81 -10.93
CA ILE A 356 -23.28 8.79 -9.84
C ILE A 356 -24.13 8.22 -8.70
N VAL A 357 -25.15 7.42 -9.00
CA VAL A 357 -25.99 6.75 -7.97
C VAL A 357 -25.14 5.87 -7.03
N GLY A 358 -24.09 5.24 -7.55
CA GLY A 358 -23.15 4.46 -6.74
C GLY A 358 -22.36 5.35 -5.78
N ILE A 359 -21.86 6.50 -6.27
CA ILE A 359 -21.15 7.50 -5.48
C ILE A 359 -22.03 8.09 -4.38
N GLU A 360 -23.30 8.38 -4.69
CA GLU A 360 -24.26 8.90 -3.72
C GLU A 360 -24.51 7.90 -2.60
N LYS A 361 -24.68 6.62 -2.94
CA LYS A 361 -24.81 5.54 -1.96
C LYS A 361 -23.58 5.42 -1.06
N GLU A 362 -22.37 5.41 -1.64
CA GLU A 362 -21.12 5.38 -0.88
C GLU A 362 -21.01 6.59 0.06
N THR A 363 -21.39 7.78 -0.42
CA THR A 363 -21.37 9.02 0.36
C THR A 363 -22.35 8.95 1.53
N GLN A 364 -23.57 8.45 1.32
CA GLN A 364 -24.55 8.26 2.38
C GLN A 364 -24.08 7.25 3.43
N GLU A 365 -23.52 6.12 3.01
CA GLU A 365 -22.99 5.10 3.90
C GLU A 365 -21.81 5.61 4.73
N HIS A 366 -20.88 6.31 4.09
CA HIS A 366 -19.73 6.93 4.75
C HIS A 366 -20.17 7.97 5.78
N THR A 367 -21.08 8.88 5.39
CA THR A 367 -21.64 9.89 6.29
C THR A 367 -22.34 9.25 7.49
N LYS A 368 -23.14 8.21 7.28
CA LYS A 368 -23.81 7.47 8.36
C LYS A 368 -22.81 6.81 9.32
N LYS A 369 -21.72 6.22 8.80
CA LYS A 369 -20.65 5.62 9.62
C LYS A 369 -19.97 6.68 10.50
N LEU A 370 -19.72 7.87 9.97
CA LEU A 370 -19.13 8.98 10.72
C LEU A 370 -20.06 9.48 11.84
N LEU A 371 -21.35 9.66 11.53
CA LEU A 371 -22.37 10.10 12.50
C LEU A 371 -22.62 9.09 13.63
N ASN A 372 -22.44 7.79 13.37
CA ASN A 372 -22.59 6.74 14.37
C ASN A 372 -21.30 6.41 15.12
N GLY A 373 -20.17 7.00 14.73
CA GLY A 373 -18.87 6.78 15.36
C GLY A 373 -18.78 7.38 16.76
N LYS A 374 -17.77 6.95 17.54
CA LYS A 374 -17.51 7.46 18.91
C LYS A 374 -17.27 8.97 18.99
N ASN A 375 -17.03 9.64 17.85
CA ASN A 375 -16.83 11.09 17.72
C ASN A 375 -18.07 11.84 17.19
N SER A 376 -19.26 11.23 17.23
CA SER A 376 -20.51 11.77 16.68
C SER A 376 -20.92 13.17 17.17
N GLN A 377 -20.46 13.58 18.36
CA GLN A 377 -20.73 14.92 18.91
C GLN A 377 -19.98 16.05 18.17
N LEU A 378 -18.86 15.75 17.51
CA LEU A 378 -18.03 16.72 16.76
C LEU A 378 -18.52 16.94 15.31
N PHE A 379 -19.47 16.13 14.83
CA PHE A 379 -19.92 16.08 13.44
C PHE A 379 -21.11 17.00 13.10
N LYS A 380 -21.54 17.85 14.04
CA LYS A 380 -22.93 18.31 14.04
C LYS A 380 -23.32 19.49 13.15
N GLU A 381 -22.41 20.22 12.48
CA GLU A 381 -22.85 21.44 11.76
C GLU A 381 -22.44 21.61 10.27
N ASP A 382 -21.49 20.84 9.71
CA ASP A 382 -21.16 20.94 8.26
C ASP A 382 -20.43 19.73 7.66
N GLY A 383 -20.23 18.66 8.43
CA GLY A 383 -19.48 17.48 7.98
C GLY A 383 -17.96 17.61 8.05
N THR A 384 -17.41 18.70 8.62
CA THR A 384 -15.98 18.86 8.90
C THR A 384 -15.70 18.65 10.39
N THR A 385 -14.75 17.78 10.73
CA THR A 385 -14.27 17.63 12.11
C THR A 385 -13.02 18.49 12.31
N ILE A 386 -13.11 19.48 13.19
CA ILE A 386 -11.92 20.22 13.67
C ILE A 386 -11.40 19.52 14.91
N PHE A 387 -10.16 19.03 14.86
CA PHE A 387 -9.43 18.67 16.08
C PHE A 387 -8.71 19.92 16.57
N MET A 388 -9.17 20.50 17.68
CA MET A 388 -8.38 21.52 18.38
C MET A 388 -7.29 20.82 19.19
N ALA A 389 -6.03 21.15 18.93
CA ALA A 389 -4.94 20.74 19.81
C ALA A 389 -5.10 21.43 21.17
N ASP A 390 -5.29 20.67 22.24
CA ASP A 390 -4.99 21.14 23.59
C ASP A 390 -3.46 21.19 23.72
N PRO A 391 -2.84 22.36 24.01
CA PRO A 391 -1.40 22.46 24.18
C PRO A 391 -0.87 21.62 25.36
N LYS A 392 -1.77 21.19 26.26
CA LYS A 392 -1.41 20.34 27.38
C LYS A 392 -1.61 18.89 26.99
N GLY A 393 -0.50 18.22 26.67
CA GLY A 393 -0.47 16.79 26.44
C GLY A 393 -1.25 16.04 27.51
N SER A 394 -2.41 15.50 27.13
CA SER A 394 -3.05 14.43 27.87
C SER A 394 -3.57 13.39 26.88
N ASP A 395 -3.28 12.17 27.27
CA ASP A 395 -3.25 10.96 26.48
C ASP A 395 -4.66 10.41 26.27
N LEU A 396 -5.01 10.01 25.04
CA LEU A 396 -6.19 9.18 24.77
C LEU A 396 -5.81 7.99 23.88
N THR A 397 -4.93 7.14 24.41
CA THR A 397 -4.91 5.70 24.09
C THR A 397 -4.87 4.86 25.36
N GLN A 398 -6.07 4.39 25.76
CA GLN A 398 -6.43 3.21 26.59
C GLN A 398 -5.47 2.66 27.66
N LYS A 399 -5.98 2.51 28.89
CA LYS A 399 -5.95 1.24 29.62
C LYS A 399 -7.08 1.12 30.65
N SER A 400 -7.84 0.04 30.51
CA SER A 400 -8.82 -0.48 31.46
C SER A 400 -8.12 -1.13 32.67
N SER A 401 -8.46 -0.69 33.89
CA SER A 401 -8.36 -1.54 35.09
C SER A 401 -9.10 -0.92 36.29
N SER A 402 -10.19 -1.58 36.66
CA SER A 402 -10.76 -1.81 38.00
C SER A 402 -10.38 -0.96 39.24
N LYS A 403 -11.45 -0.42 39.87
CA LYS A 403 -11.75 -0.30 41.33
C LYS A 403 -10.73 0.39 42.26
N LYS A 404 -11.14 1.53 42.85
CA LYS A 404 -11.57 1.62 44.27
C LYS A 404 -12.10 3.02 44.62
N THR A 405 -13.18 3.01 45.39
CA THR A 405 -13.86 4.09 46.12
C THR A 405 -12.96 4.77 47.17
N PHE A 406 -13.14 6.07 47.46
CA PHE A 406 -13.51 6.63 48.80
C PHE A 406 -13.50 8.19 48.82
N ALA A 407 -14.61 8.74 49.33
CA ALA A 407 -14.86 9.97 50.12
C ALA A 407 -14.21 11.36 49.84
N LYS A 408 -15.10 12.37 49.84
CA LYS A 408 -14.97 13.84 50.12
C LYS A 408 -14.39 14.12 51.55
N PRO A 409 -14.09 15.38 52.03
CA PRO A 409 -14.68 16.69 51.63
C PRO A 409 -13.78 17.97 51.63
N GLN A 410 -14.37 19.03 51.03
CA GLN A 410 -14.31 20.49 51.26
C GLN A 410 -13.15 21.18 52.02
N ALA A 411 -12.72 22.32 51.47
CA ALA A 411 -12.47 23.55 52.23
C ALA A 411 -12.70 24.80 51.37
N GLU A 412 -13.61 25.66 51.83
CA GLU A 412 -13.84 27.03 51.35
C GLU A 412 -12.73 27.99 51.83
N LYS A 413 -12.49 29.09 51.11
CA LYS A 413 -12.19 30.43 51.67
C LYS A 413 -12.29 31.51 50.57
N GLY A 414 -13.01 32.58 50.88
CA GLY A 414 -13.40 33.67 49.98
C GLY A 414 -12.45 34.87 49.94
N GLY A 415 -12.87 35.91 49.20
CA GLY A 415 -12.24 37.25 49.22
C GLY A 415 -12.42 38.12 47.96
N ILE A 416 -13.55 38.84 47.87
CA ILE A 416 -13.79 40.28 47.49
C ILE A 416 -13.24 40.87 46.15
N PRO A 417 -14.02 41.71 45.42
CA PRO A 417 -13.79 42.05 44.01
C PRO A 417 -13.00 43.35 43.78
N GLY A 418 -12.04 43.32 42.85
CA GLY A 418 -11.30 44.48 42.37
C GLY A 418 -11.58 44.74 40.89
N LYS A 419 -12.10 45.94 40.58
CA LYS A 419 -12.30 46.50 39.23
C LYS A 419 -11.07 46.29 38.35
N LYS A 420 -11.23 45.61 37.20
CA LYS A 420 -10.25 45.59 36.11
C LYS A 420 -10.79 46.36 34.92
N THR A 421 -9.98 47.29 34.46
CA THR A 421 -10.04 48.02 33.22
C THR A 421 -10.14 47.05 32.03
N ASN A 422 -10.95 47.40 31.03
CA ASN A 422 -11.12 46.64 29.79
C ASN A 422 -9.86 46.74 28.92
N ASP A 423 -8.81 46.01 29.29
CA ASP A 423 -7.80 45.55 28.33
C ASP A 423 -8.18 44.12 27.94
N ARG A 424 -8.84 43.97 26.79
CA ARG A 424 -8.99 42.66 26.13
C ARG A 424 -7.63 42.26 25.56
N GLN A 425 -6.82 41.62 26.39
CA GLN A 425 -5.78 40.71 25.93
C GLN A 425 -6.47 39.53 25.19
N PRO A 426 -6.03 39.11 24.00
CA PRO A 426 -6.64 37.98 23.32
C PRO A 426 -6.29 36.68 24.04
N ASP A 427 -7.30 36.05 24.65
CA ASP A 427 -7.22 34.72 25.23
C ASP A 427 -6.93 33.68 24.14
N ALA A 428 -5.96 32.79 24.41
CA ALA A 428 -5.51 31.70 23.55
C ALA A 428 -6.69 30.86 23.00
N LYS A 429 -6.98 30.98 21.70
CA LYS A 429 -7.90 30.12 20.94
C LYS A 429 -7.16 29.49 19.76
N GLY A 430 -7.56 28.26 19.41
CA GLY A 430 -6.84 27.33 18.54
C GLY A 430 -6.37 27.87 17.19
N PHE A 431 -5.45 27.14 16.56
CA PHE A 431 -4.75 27.50 15.31
C PHE A 431 -5.67 27.68 14.07
N VAL A 432 -6.99 27.59 14.22
CA VAL A 432 -7.95 27.69 13.12
C VAL A 432 -9.19 28.47 13.56
N THR A 433 -9.63 29.43 12.74
CA THR A 433 -10.96 30.02 12.81
C THR A 433 -11.78 29.66 11.57
N LYS A 434 -13.09 29.45 11.72
CA LYS A 434 -13.99 28.95 10.68
C LYS A 434 -15.05 29.99 10.34
N PHE A 435 -15.25 30.22 9.04
CA PHE A 435 -16.30 31.08 8.51
C PHE A 435 -17.06 30.33 7.42
N SER A 436 -18.39 30.23 7.53
CA SER A 436 -19.21 29.54 6.53
C SER A 436 -20.21 30.49 5.89
N THR A 437 -20.33 30.40 4.57
CA THR A 437 -21.31 31.13 3.76
C THR A 437 -22.03 30.14 2.86
N LYS A 438 -23.34 30.31 2.69
CA LYS A 438 -24.16 29.47 1.83
C LYS A 438 -24.95 30.36 0.89
N ASN A 439 -24.95 30.03 -0.38
CA ASN A 439 -25.82 30.61 -1.39
C ASN A 439 -26.57 29.48 -2.13
N GLU A 440 -27.28 29.81 -3.20
CA GLU A 440 -28.05 28.84 -3.99
C GLU A 440 -27.18 27.85 -4.78
N ARG A 441 -25.93 28.24 -5.09
CA ARG A 441 -24.99 27.48 -5.93
C ARG A 441 -24.06 26.60 -5.11
N SER A 442 -23.63 27.02 -3.92
CA SER A 442 -22.68 26.27 -3.10
C SER A 442 -22.72 26.66 -1.62
N THR A 443 -22.12 25.80 -0.79
CA THR A 443 -21.74 26.12 0.59
C THR A 443 -20.22 26.23 0.67
N ARG A 444 -19.71 27.38 1.07
CA ARG A 444 -18.29 27.68 1.19
C ARG A 444 -17.91 27.85 2.66
N THR A 445 -16.92 27.08 3.10
CA THR A 445 -16.32 27.20 4.43
C THR A 445 -14.86 27.59 4.30
N THR A 446 -14.49 28.72 4.90
CA THR A 446 -13.13 29.26 4.96
C THR A 446 -12.55 28.96 6.34
N TYR A 447 -11.50 28.15 6.39
CA TYR A 447 -10.72 27.88 7.59
C TYR A 447 -9.46 28.76 7.55
N MET A 448 -9.45 29.83 8.33
CA MET A 448 -8.27 30.69 8.50
C MET A 448 -7.31 29.99 9.45
N VAL A 449 -6.05 29.81 9.05
CA VAL A 449 -5.06 29.04 9.79
C VAL A 449 -3.95 29.97 10.29
N PHE A 450 -3.55 29.75 11.53
CA PHE A 450 -2.56 30.56 12.24
C PHE A 450 -1.39 29.72 12.70
N ASN A 451 -0.20 30.31 12.73
CA ASN A 451 0.96 29.69 13.36
C ASN A 451 0.83 29.72 14.90
N PRO A 452 1.76 29.08 15.65
CA PRO A 452 1.76 29.16 17.11
C PRO A 452 1.92 30.54 17.73
N ASN A 453 2.40 31.53 16.98
CA ASN A 453 2.52 32.91 17.42
C ASN A 453 1.24 33.72 17.21
N GLY A 454 0.21 33.13 16.59
CA GLY A 454 -1.05 33.79 16.27
C GLY A 454 -1.04 34.58 14.96
N ASP A 455 0.03 34.52 14.16
CA ASP A 455 0.07 35.16 12.84
C ASP A 455 -0.64 34.29 11.79
N PHE A 456 -1.32 34.93 10.85
CA PHE A 456 -2.02 34.26 9.76
C PHE A 456 -1.02 33.66 8.76
N ILE A 457 -1.12 32.35 8.52
CA ILE A 457 -0.28 31.64 7.55
C ILE A 457 -1.00 31.29 6.26
N GLY A 458 -2.31 31.50 6.18
CA GLY A 458 -3.12 31.15 5.01
C GLY A 458 -4.45 30.55 5.40
N SER A 459 -5.22 30.13 4.42
CA SER A 459 -6.54 29.53 4.64
C SER A 459 -6.77 28.29 3.80
N LEU A 460 -7.50 27.33 4.36
CA LEU A 460 -8.08 26.23 3.58
C LEU A 460 -9.55 26.57 3.32
N VAL A 461 -9.93 26.71 2.05
CA VAL A 461 -11.33 26.97 1.66
C VAL A 461 -11.90 25.68 1.10
N HIS A 462 -12.98 25.19 1.71
CA HIS A 462 -13.75 24.04 1.25
C HIS A 462 -15.08 24.51 0.68
N GLU A 463 -15.32 24.19 -0.58
CA GLU A 463 -16.56 24.54 -1.28
C GLU A 463 -17.29 23.26 -1.70
N ARG A 464 -18.54 23.15 -1.25
CA ARG A 464 -19.45 22.06 -1.60
C ARG A 464 -20.53 22.57 -2.56
N PRO A 465 -20.56 22.11 -3.82
CA PRO A 465 -21.55 22.55 -4.79
C PRO A 465 -22.96 22.03 -4.44
N SER A 466 -23.97 22.81 -4.81
CA SER A 466 -25.36 22.34 -4.85
C SER A 466 -25.56 21.36 -6.00
N THR A 467 -26.67 20.62 -6.01
CA THR A 467 -27.01 19.72 -7.11
C THR A 467 -27.03 20.44 -8.45
N SER A 468 -27.60 21.64 -8.52
CA SER A 468 -27.69 22.43 -9.76
C SER A 468 -26.34 22.97 -10.25
N LEU A 469 -25.34 23.13 -9.37
CA LEU A 469 -23.98 23.48 -9.78
C LEU A 469 -23.18 22.25 -10.24
N LYS A 470 -23.46 21.06 -9.67
CA LYS A 470 -22.86 19.82 -10.16
C LYS A 470 -23.35 19.46 -11.58
N GLU A 471 -24.62 19.75 -11.86
CA GLU A 471 -25.30 19.46 -13.14
C GLU A 471 -25.11 20.53 -14.22
N SER A 472 -24.53 21.69 -13.89
CA SER A 472 -24.30 22.74 -14.89
C SER A 472 -23.23 22.32 -15.90
N LEU A 473 -23.16 23.03 -17.04
CA LEU A 473 -22.07 22.89 -18.00
C LEU A 473 -20.70 23.09 -17.31
N CYS A 474 -19.72 22.23 -17.61
CA CYS A 474 -18.43 22.12 -16.92
C CYS A 474 -18.54 21.85 -15.40
N GLY A 475 -19.72 21.43 -14.93
CA GLY A 475 -19.98 21.00 -13.57
C GLY A 475 -19.42 19.60 -13.30
N ALA A 476 -19.40 19.22 -12.02
CA ALA A 476 -18.77 17.99 -11.57
C ALA A 476 -19.33 16.72 -12.23
N ASN A 477 -20.63 16.67 -12.55
CA ASN A 477 -21.26 15.50 -13.17
C ASN A 477 -20.73 15.28 -14.59
N GLU A 478 -20.66 16.35 -15.40
CA GLU A 478 -20.11 16.28 -16.76
C GLU A 478 -18.62 15.87 -16.72
N LEU A 479 -17.83 16.49 -15.84
CA LEU A 479 -16.41 16.16 -15.70
C LEU A 479 -16.21 14.69 -15.30
N TRP A 480 -17.06 14.15 -14.44
CA TRP A 480 -17.04 12.75 -14.03
C TRP A 480 -17.40 11.79 -15.17
N ASP A 481 -18.41 12.11 -15.96
CA ASP A 481 -18.77 11.27 -17.10
C ASP A 481 -17.67 11.30 -18.17
N GLU A 482 -17.03 12.46 -18.40
CA GLU A 482 -15.99 12.61 -19.40
C GLU A 482 -14.66 11.95 -19.01
N ILE A 483 -14.20 12.09 -17.76
CA ILE A 483 -12.90 11.51 -17.33
C ILE A 483 -12.90 9.98 -17.41
N GLN A 484 -14.08 9.35 -17.40
CA GLN A 484 -14.26 7.90 -17.48
C GLN A 484 -14.38 7.39 -18.92
N LYS A 485 -14.42 8.26 -19.93
CA LYS A 485 -14.51 7.84 -21.33
C LYS A 485 -13.23 7.08 -21.73
N PRO A 486 -13.35 6.00 -22.53
CA PRO A 486 -12.19 5.24 -22.98
C PRO A 486 -11.14 6.12 -23.63
N GLY A 487 -9.87 5.90 -23.27
CA GLY A 487 -8.74 6.62 -23.83
C GLY A 487 -8.40 7.96 -23.15
N VAL A 488 -9.27 8.52 -22.32
CA VAL A 488 -8.96 9.75 -21.56
C VAL A 488 -7.87 9.51 -20.52
N THR A 489 -7.88 8.33 -19.89
CA THR A 489 -6.90 7.93 -18.86
C THR A 489 -5.74 7.09 -19.40
N LYS A 490 -5.53 7.07 -20.73
CA LYS A 490 -4.53 6.20 -21.39
C LYS A 490 -3.10 6.40 -20.86
N ASP A 491 -2.78 7.62 -20.44
CA ASP A 491 -1.45 8.00 -19.96
C ASP A 491 -1.30 7.91 -18.43
N PHE A 492 -2.41 7.63 -17.72
CA PHE A 492 -2.41 7.58 -16.25
C PHE A 492 -1.65 6.35 -15.76
N ARG A 493 -0.68 6.58 -14.89
CA ARG A 493 0.20 5.51 -14.42
C ARG A 493 0.66 5.68 -12.98
N ARG A 494 1.03 4.56 -12.35
CA ARG A 494 1.79 4.57 -11.10
C ARG A 494 3.25 4.93 -11.40
N ASN A 495 3.86 5.68 -10.50
CA ASN A 495 5.24 6.14 -10.65
C ASN A 495 6.12 5.55 -9.55
N ALA A 496 7.43 5.48 -9.79
CA ALA A 496 8.38 5.00 -8.79
C ALA A 496 8.47 5.99 -7.62
N ALA A 497 8.01 5.56 -6.44
CA ALA A 497 8.06 6.33 -5.21
C ALA A 497 9.39 6.17 -4.46
N ARG A 498 10.05 5.01 -4.60
CA ARG A 498 11.36 4.71 -3.99
C ARG A 498 12.20 3.82 -4.87
N CYS A 499 13.52 4.04 -4.85
CA CYS A 499 14.52 3.16 -5.47
C CYS A 499 14.20 2.83 -6.94
N SER A 500 13.83 3.85 -7.72
CA SER A 500 13.47 3.74 -9.14
C SER A 500 14.49 2.94 -9.94
N GLY A 501 14.01 1.98 -10.74
CA GLY A 501 14.85 1.12 -11.60
C GLY A 501 15.65 0.04 -10.88
N SER A 502 15.48 -0.12 -9.56
CA SER A 502 16.17 -1.16 -8.78
C SER A 502 15.28 -2.39 -8.50
N SER A 503 15.89 -3.48 -8.04
CA SER A 503 15.14 -4.69 -7.64
C SER A 503 14.23 -4.50 -6.41
N ILE A 504 14.39 -3.39 -5.68
CA ILE A 504 13.59 -3.02 -4.51
C ILE A 504 12.73 -1.77 -4.78
N GLU A 505 12.50 -1.43 -6.05
CA GLU A 505 11.61 -0.35 -6.45
C GLU A 505 10.25 -0.47 -5.78
N THR A 506 9.69 0.65 -5.33
CA THR A 506 8.32 0.74 -4.80
C THR A 506 7.55 1.75 -5.61
N LEU A 507 6.37 1.39 -6.09
CA LEU A 507 5.50 2.25 -6.88
C LEU A 507 4.50 3.01 -5.97
N THR A 508 4.00 4.16 -6.43
CA THR A 508 2.85 4.87 -5.83
C THR A 508 1.64 3.96 -5.74
N ARG A 509 0.61 4.31 -4.93
CA ARG A 509 -0.66 3.56 -4.92
C ARG A 509 -1.59 4.00 -6.06
N HIS A 510 -1.71 5.31 -6.22
CA HIS A 510 -2.54 5.98 -7.22
C HIS A 510 -1.84 6.10 -8.58
N PHE A 511 -2.63 6.44 -9.59
CA PHE A 511 -2.19 6.69 -10.95
C PHE A 511 -2.23 8.20 -11.23
N THR A 512 -1.20 8.76 -11.84
CA THR A 512 -1.10 10.19 -12.14
C THR A 512 -0.74 10.47 -13.58
N GLN A 513 -1.16 11.65 -14.04
CA GLN A 513 -0.67 12.31 -15.25
C GLN A 513 -0.60 13.82 -14.97
N ASN A 514 0.52 14.46 -15.30
CA ASN A 514 0.67 15.91 -15.21
C ASN A 514 0.28 16.58 -16.54
N PHE A 515 -0.37 17.74 -16.48
CA PHE A 515 -0.73 18.54 -17.65
C PHE A 515 -0.26 19.99 -17.49
N GLY A 516 0.27 20.58 -18.55
CA GLY A 516 0.72 21.98 -18.55
C GLY A 516 2.19 22.13 -18.20
N ALA A 517 2.51 23.08 -17.30
CA ALA A 517 3.87 23.32 -16.85
C ALA A 517 4.47 22.10 -16.15
N HIS A 518 5.77 21.88 -16.35
CA HIS A 518 6.52 20.87 -15.61
C HIS A 518 6.50 21.19 -14.12
N TYR A 519 6.27 20.17 -13.30
CA TYR A 519 6.34 20.27 -11.85
C TYR A 519 7.20 19.14 -11.29
N ASP A 520 8.20 19.51 -10.47
CA ASP A 520 9.07 18.57 -9.76
C ASP A 520 8.32 17.95 -8.57
N PHE A 521 7.45 16.98 -8.84
CA PHE A 521 6.80 16.20 -7.80
C PHE A 521 7.87 15.39 -7.03
N GLY A 522 7.60 15.05 -5.76
CA GLY A 522 8.45 14.12 -5.00
C GLY A 522 8.61 12.71 -5.63
N VAL A 523 7.93 12.44 -6.74
CA VAL A 523 8.04 11.25 -7.59
C VAL A 523 8.09 11.68 -9.06
N LYS A 524 8.84 11.01 -9.92
CA LYS A 524 8.88 11.40 -11.35
C LYS A 524 7.52 11.11 -12.02
N VAL A 525 6.83 12.14 -12.48
CA VAL A 525 5.61 12.05 -13.30
C VAL A 525 5.94 12.60 -14.69
N ASP A 526 5.38 12.01 -15.75
CA ASP A 526 5.55 12.59 -17.10
C ASP A 526 4.56 13.72 -17.31
N ASP A 527 4.95 14.65 -18.17
CA ASP A 527 4.16 15.82 -18.52
C ASP A 527 3.47 15.61 -19.87
N THR A 528 2.26 16.14 -19.98
CA THR A 528 1.54 16.32 -21.25
C THR A 528 1.21 17.80 -21.40
N SER A 529 1.35 18.35 -22.60
CA SER A 529 0.99 19.75 -22.84
C SER A 529 -0.51 19.98 -22.71
N PHE A 530 -0.94 21.21 -22.41
CA PHE A 530 -2.37 21.53 -22.46
C PHE A 530 -2.96 21.44 -23.87
N GLU A 531 -2.14 21.60 -24.91
CA GLU A 531 -2.53 21.37 -26.31
C GLU A 531 -3.00 19.93 -26.53
N GLU A 532 -2.27 18.96 -25.99
CA GLU A 532 -2.56 17.53 -26.11
C GLU A 532 -3.54 17.02 -25.05
N ALA A 533 -3.83 17.83 -24.03
CA ALA A 533 -4.72 17.46 -22.94
C ALA A 533 -6.15 17.17 -23.45
N PRO A 534 -6.81 16.13 -22.91
CA PRO A 534 -8.24 15.89 -23.14
C PRO A 534 -9.11 17.07 -22.67
N ASP A 535 -10.25 17.29 -23.32
CA ASP A 535 -11.13 18.43 -23.01
C ASP A 535 -11.56 18.49 -21.54
N VAL A 536 -11.79 17.34 -20.90
CA VAL A 536 -12.14 17.26 -19.47
C VAL A 536 -11.07 17.86 -18.55
N ILE A 537 -9.79 17.80 -18.94
CA ILE A 537 -8.69 18.41 -18.20
C ILE A 537 -8.81 19.93 -18.28
N LEU A 538 -9.05 20.47 -19.47
CA LEU A 538 -9.20 21.91 -19.69
C LEU A 538 -10.48 22.45 -19.03
N LYS A 539 -11.59 21.71 -19.10
CA LYS A 539 -12.83 22.04 -18.37
C LYS A 539 -12.61 22.03 -16.86
N SER A 540 -11.84 21.06 -16.34
CA SER A 540 -11.44 21.02 -14.92
C SER A 540 -10.57 22.23 -14.55
N LEU A 541 -9.68 22.66 -15.43
CA LEU A 541 -8.85 23.85 -15.23
C LEU A 541 -9.67 25.14 -15.17
N VAL A 542 -10.68 25.31 -16.04
CA VAL A 542 -11.63 26.45 -15.99
C VAL A 542 -12.41 26.43 -14.66
N HIS A 543 -12.91 25.24 -14.29
CA HIS A 543 -13.66 25.03 -13.05
C HIS A 543 -12.82 25.42 -11.81
N LEU A 544 -11.59 24.91 -11.73
CA LEU A 544 -10.66 25.20 -10.64
C LEU A 544 -10.20 26.65 -10.64
N SER A 545 -10.06 27.28 -11.81
CA SER A 545 -9.73 28.71 -11.91
C SER A 545 -10.82 29.59 -11.30
N HIS A 546 -12.09 29.31 -11.59
CA HIS A 546 -13.21 29.98 -10.96
C HIS A 546 -13.18 29.79 -9.44
N MET A 547 -13.07 28.54 -8.98
CA MET A 547 -13.14 28.19 -7.57
C MET A 547 -11.95 28.73 -6.76
N GLY A 548 -10.75 28.71 -7.33
CA GLY A 548 -9.54 29.30 -6.74
C GLY A 548 -9.67 30.82 -6.58
N LYS A 549 -10.17 31.52 -7.59
CA LYS A 549 -10.40 32.98 -7.53
C LYS A 549 -11.44 33.34 -6.46
N GLN A 550 -12.52 32.57 -6.37
CA GLN A 550 -13.54 32.74 -5.34
C GLN A 550 -13.01 32.47 -3.92
N ALA A 551 -12.15 31.45 -3.78
CA ALA A 551 -11.51 31.11 -2.51
C ALA A 551 -10.62 32.26 -2.01
N VAL A 552 -9.76 32.83 -2.87
CA VAL A 552 -8.94 34.00 -2.53
C VAL A 552 -9.80 35.19 -2.11
N GLY A 553 -10.88 35.48 -2.86
CA GLY A 553 -11.81 36.56 -2.51
C GLY A 553 -12.47 36.35 -1.14
N SER A 554 -12.87 35.12 -0.82
CA SER A 554 -13.42 34.74 0.48
C SER A 554 -12.41 34.95 1.61
N THR A 555 -11.17 34.50 1.40
CA THR A 555 -10.07 34.65 2.36
C THR A 555 -9.73 36.12 2.60
N LEU A 556 -9.57 36.92 1.55
CA LEU A 556 -9.26 38.35 1.65
C LEU A 556 -10.36 39.12 2.38
N LYS A 557 -11.64 38.80 2.11
CA LYS A 557 -12.77 39.41 2.81
C LYS A 557 -12.64 39.21 4.32
N VAL A 558 -12.42 37.98 4.78
CA VAL A 558 -12.26 37.68 6.21
C VAL A 558 -10.97 38.30 6.75
N PHE A 559 -9.87 38.19 6.02
CA PHE A 559 -8.56 38.73 6.40
C PHE A 559 -8.61 40.22 6.70
N HIS A 560 -9.27 41.01 5.84
CA HIS A 560 -9.43 42.45 6.05
C HIS A 560 -10.46 42.78 7.13
N GLN A 561 -11.58 42.05 7.20
CA GLN A 561 -12.61 42.28 8.22
C GLN A 561 -12.09 42.06 9.64
N GLU A 562 -11.28 41.03 9.84
CA GLU A 562 -10.71 40.65 11.13
C GLU A 562 -9.34 41.30 11.41
N ASN A 563 -8.83 42.10 10.45
CA ASN A 563 -7.54 42.80 10.53
C ASN A 563 -6.36 41.86 10.88
N TYR A 564 -6.29 40.72 10.22
CA TYR A 564 -5.22 39.75 10.46
C TYR A 564 -3.87 40.25 9.95
N LYS A 565 -2.81 39.81 10.63
CA LYS A 565 -1.42 40.03 10.21
C LYS A 565 -0.91 38.78 9.48
N ALA A 566 -0.59 38.93 8.21
CA ALA A 566 0.07 37.88 7.43
C ALA A 566 1.53 37.71 7.87
N VAL A 567 2.02 36.47 7.86
CA VAL A 567 3.45 36.18 8.06
C VAL A 567 4.31 36.65 6.88
N LEU A 568 5.61 36.82 7.13
CA LEU A 568 6.57 37.16 6.07
C LEU A 568 6.57 36.09 4.96
N GLY A 569 6.56 36.53 3.70
CA GLY A 569 6.54 35.66 2.52
C GLY A 569 5.15 35.09 2.20
N SER A 570 4.10 35.59 2.85
CA SER A 570 2.70 35.33 2.49
C SER A 570 2.37 35.91 1.11
N THR A 571 1.73 35.10 0.27
CA THR A 571 1.30 35.48 -1.09
C THR A 571 -0.18 35.85 -1.15
N ILE A 572 -0.92 35.83 -0.04
CA ILE A 572 -2.37 36.05 -0.05
C ILE A 572 -2.78 37.42 -0.58
N LEU A 573 -1.94 38.44 -0.38
CA LEU A 573 -2.17 39.81 -0.84
C LEU A 573 -1.70 40.04 -2.29
N GLU A 574 -1.03 39.06 -2.90
CA GLU A 574 -0.66 39.14 -4.31
C GLU A 574 -1.91 38.97 -5.20
N PRO A 575 -1.91 39.56 -6.41
CA PRO A 575 -2.98 39.31 -7.38
C PRO A 575 -3.14 37.82 -7.67
N TRP A 576 -4.39 37.35 -7.74
CA TRP A 576 -4.68 35.99 -8.15
C TRP A 576 -4.16 35.74 -9.57
N LYS A 577 -3.53 34.58 -9.78
CA LYS A 577 -2.98 34.14 -11.06
C LYS A 577 -3.71 32.90 -11.56
N GLN A 578 -3.91 32.81 -12.86
CA GLN A 578 -4.43 31.61 -13.50
C GLN A 578 -3.46 30.44 -13.33
N PRO A 579 -3.95 29.23 -12.99
CA PRO A 579 -3.11 28.04 -12.94
C PRO A 579 -2.56 27.67 -14.31
N ASN A 580 -1.29 27.29 -14.35
CA ASN A 580 -0.59 26.86 -15.56
C ASN A 580 -0.17 25.38 -15.52
N GLU A 581 -0.59 24.65 -14.49
CA GLU A 581 -0.40 23.21 -14.29
C GLU A 581 -1.69 22.58 -13.75
N LEU A 582 -1.97 21.34 -14.17
CA LEU A 582 -3.01 20.50 -13.60
C LEU A 582 -2.51 19.06 -13.48
N LEU A 583 -2.43 18.56 -12.25
CA LEU A 583 -2.19 17.16 -11.95
C LEU A 583 -3.52 16.41 -11.83
N ALA A 584 -3.67 15.36 -12.65
CA ALA A 584 -4.80 14.44 -12.56
C ALA A 584 -4.40 13.16 -11.83
N LEU A 585 -5.18 12.77 -10.82
CA LEU A 585 -5.01 11.54 -10.06
C LEU A 585 -6.21 10.63 -10.26
N ALA A 586 -5.96 9.35 -10.47
CA ALA A 586 -6.95 8.29 -10.35
C ALA A 586 -6.65 7.38 -9.15
N TYR A 587 -7.70 7.11 -8.37
CA TYR A 587 -7.70 6.23 -7.22
C TYR A 587 -8.60 5.04 -7.50
N MET A 588 -8.04 3.85 -7.30
CA MET A 588 -8.79 2.61 -7.17
C MET A 588 -9.17 2.35 -5.71
N GLU A 589 -9.96 1.32 -5.47
CA GLU A 589 -10.40 0.93 -4.13
C GLU A 589 -9.19 0.76 -3.18
N LYS A 590 -9.26 1.39 -2.00
CA LYS A 590 -8.21 1.41 -0.97
C LYS A 590 -6.89 2.07 -1.40
N ASP A 591 -6.85 2.80 -2.51
CA ASP A 591 -5.74 3.72 -2.73
C ASP A 591 -5.77 4.85 -1.71
N THR A 592 -4.60 5.25 -1.25
CA THR A 592 -4.41 6.34 -0.29
C THR A 592 -3.13 7.07 -0.62
N ILE A 593 -3.04 8.32 -0.17
CA ILE A 593 -1.81 9.09 -0.21
C ILE A 593 -1.48 9.45 1.22
N SER A 594 -0.32 9.00 1.71
CA SER A 594 0.17 9.35 3.04
C SER A 594 0.47 10.84 3.16
N TYR A 595 0.84 11.31 4.35
CA TYR A 595 1.22 12.70 4.53
C TYR A 595 2.33 13.11 3.55
N HIS A 596 2.08 14.19 2.82
CA HIS A 596 3.01 14.79 1.86
C HIS A 596 2.90 16.31 1.90
N ASP A 597 3.92 16.93 1.33
CA ASP A 597 4.16 18.36 1.32
C ASP A 597 3.74 18.96 -0.03
N ASP A 598 3.26 20.20 -0.01
CA ASP A 598 2.92 21.05 -1.16
C ASP A 598 3.60 22.44 -1.06
N GLY A 599 4.57 22.59 -0.16
CA GLY A 599 5.28 23.83 0.14
C GLY A 599 6.56 24.06 -0.65
N GLU A 600 6.65 23.54 -1.87
CA GLU A 600 7.80 23.68 -2.76
C GLU A 600 7.98 25.13 -3.26
N ASP A 601 9.22 25.61 -3.31
CA ASP A 601 9.57 27.00 -3.69
C ASP A 601 9.16 27.38 -5.14
N GLN A 602 8.91 26.38 -5.98
CA GLN A 602 8.45 26.56 -7.38
C GLN A 602 6.96 26.88 -7.48
N LEU A 603 6.22 26.86 -6.37
CA LEU A 603 4.79 27.17 -6.32
C LEU A 603 4.54 28.59 -5.83
N THR A 604 3.43 29.18 -6.27
CA THR A 604 2.92 30.44 -5.71
C THR A 604 1.39 30.46 -5.62
N GLY A 605 0.87 31.39 -4.81
CA GLY A 605 -0.55 31.70 -4.73
C GLY A 605 -1.37 30.59 -4.09
N VAL A 606 -2.16 29.88 -4.90
CA VAL A 606 -3.15 28.92 -4.44
C VAL A 606 -2.99 27.55 -5.09
N ILE A 607 -3.35 26.52 -4.33
CA ILE A 607 -3.49 25.15 -4.83
C ILE A 607 -4.95 24.76 -4.68
N SER A 608 -5.63 24.46 -5.77
CA SER A 608 -7.05 24.09 -5.79
C SER A 608 -7.20 22.65 -6.25
N THR A 609 -7.94 21.84 -5.49
CA THR A 609 -8.18 20.43 -5.78
C THR A 609 -9.67 20.13 -5.85
N LEU A 610 -10.13 19.65 -7.02
CA LEU A 610 -11.49 19.18 -7.26
C LEU A 610 -11.56 17.67 -7.01
N SER A 611 -12.54 17.25 -6.21
CA SER A 611 -12.79 15.85 -5.87
C SER A 611 -13.93 15.29 -6.72
N LEU A 612 -13.65 14.30 -7.57
CA LEU A 612 -14.67 13.65 -8.40
C LEU A 612 -14.82 12.18 -8.00
N GLY A 613 -16.03 11.72 -7.70
CA GLY A 613 -16.34 10.32 -7.45
C GLY A 613 -16.50 9.99 -5.97
N SER A 614 -16.07 8.79 -5.58
CA SER A 614 -16.18 8.26 -4.22
C SER A 614 -15.71 9.26 -3.14
N PRO A 615 -16.35 9.29 -1.96
CA PRO A 615 -16.01 10.21 -0.87
C PRO A 615 -14.58 10.00 -0.35
N ALA A 616 -14.02 11.00 0.33
CA ALA A 616 -12.69 10.91 0.94
C ALA A 616 -12.57 11.75 2.22
N SER A 617 -11.53 11.51 3.00
CA SER A 617 -11.09 12.38 4.11
C SER A 617 -9.74 13.00 3.77
N MET A 618 -9.66 14.33 3.81
CA MET A 618 -8.42 15.10 3.72
C MET A 618 -8.02 15.55 5.11
N LYS A 619 -6.81 15.18 5.53
CA LYS A 619 -6.27 15.57 6.84
C LYS A 619 -5.07 16.47 6.66
N LEU A 620 -5.11 17.64 7.28
CA LEU A 620 -4.04 18.63 7.27
C LEU A 620 -3.38 18.65 8.64
N ARG A 621 -2.04 18.61 8.70
CA ARG A 621 -1.30 18.72 9.96
C ARG A 621 -0.11 19.66 9.83
N PHE A 622 0.37 20.23 10.93
CA PHE A 622 1.63 20.97 10.92
C PHE A 622 2.82 20.02 10.71
N LYS A 623 3.81 20.49 9.95
CA LYS A 623 5.09 19.78 9.78
C LYS A 623 5.85 19.75 11.11
N SER A 624 6.52 18.63 11.38
CA SER A 624 7.41 18.50 12.55
C SER A 624 8.72 19.29 12.33
N THR A 625 9.20 20.02 13.36
CA THR A 625 10.41 20.85 13.24
C THR A 625 11.70 20.02 13.28
N LYS A 626 12.82 20.54 12.75
CA LYS A 626 14.13 19.86 12.80
C LYS A 626 14.65 19.66 14.24
N ALA A 627 14.30 20.55 15.17
CA ALA A 627 14.64 20.43 16.59
C ALA A 627 13.89 19.28 17.29
N ASP A 628 12.72 18.89 16.77
CA ASP A 628 11.96 17.73 17.25
C ASP A 628 12.57 16.40 16.81
N LYS A 629 13.40 16.39 15.75
CA LYS A 629 14.03 15.17 15.20
C LYS A 629 15.35 14.80 15.90
N SER A 630 16.01 15.74 16.58
CA SER A 630 17.33 15.54 17.21
C SER A 630 17.28 15.04 18.65
N LYS A 631 16.13 15.18 19.34
CA LYS A 631 15.90 14.57 20.65
C LYS A 631 15.24 13.21 20.43
N GLY A 632 16.00 12.12 20.51
CA GLY A 632 15.58 10.72 20.26
C GLY A 632 14.46 10.16 21.15
N THR A 633 13.52 10.99 21.59
CA THR A 633 12.31 10.63 22.28
C THR A 633 11.30 10.07 21.28
N LYS A 634 10.74 8.90 21.56
CA LYS A 634 9.64 8.31 20.77
C LYS A 634 8.47 9.30 20.68
N GLY A 635 8.32 9.93 19.51
CA GLY A 635 7.09 10.53 19.00
C GLY A 635 6.69 11.90 19.57
N ASN A 636 7.35 12.98 19.14
CA ASN A 636 6.68 14.29 19.12
C ASN A 636 5.69 14.30 17.94
N LYS A 637 4.38 14.19 18.26
CA LYS A 637 3.28 14.03 17.31
C LYS A 637 3.10 15.29 16.46
N ALA A 638 3.18 15.14 15.14
CA ALA A 638 2.70 16.16 14.21
C ALA A 638 1.21 16.46 14.50
N TYR A 639 0.88 17.74 14.67
CA TYR A 639 -0.43 18.18 15.16
C TYR A 639 -1.44 18.26 14.02
N LEU A 640 -2.49 17.46 14.10
CA LEU A 640 -3.62 17.53 13.17
C LEU A 640 -4.33 18.88 13.33
N VAL A 641 -4.46 19.61 12.23
CA VAL A 641 -5.07 20.95 12.13
C VAL A 641 -6.51 20.84 11.65
N LEU A 642 -6.76 20.06 10.60
CA LEU A 642 -8.09 19.88 10.00
C LEU A 642 -8.31 18.43 9.52
N ASP A 643 -9.56 17.95 9.60
CA ASP A 643 -10.04 16.73 8.94
C ASP A 643 -11.33 17.06 8.16
N VAL A 644 -11.18 17.25 6.85
CA VAL A 644 -12.24 17.67 5.92
C VAL A 644 -12.78 16.46 5.17
N GLN A 645 -14.10 16.27 5.20
CA GLN A 645 -14.76 15.23 4.41
C GLN A 645 -15.09 15.77 3.02
N LEU A 646 -14.60 15.08 2.00
CA LEU A 646 -14.77 15.40 0.59
C LEU A 646 -15.83 14.51 -0.03
N GLN A 647 -16.66 15.11 -0.87
CA GLN A 647 -17.68 14.44 -1.68
C GLN A 647 -17.45 14.74 -3.16
N HIS A 648 -18.22 14.09 -4.03
CA HIS A 648 -18.20 14.38 -5.46
C HIS A 648 -18.60 15.85 -5.73
N GLY A 649 -17.72 16.56 -6.43
CA GLY A 649 -17.84 17.98 -6.77
C GLY A 649 -17.24 18.94 -5.74
N ASP A 650 -16.85 18.46 -4.56
CA ASP A 650 -16.21 19.34 -3.57
C ASP A 650 -14.86 19.86 -4.10
N VAL A 651 -14.60 21.14 -3.87
CA VAL A 651 -13.30 21.78 -4.15
C VAL A 651 -12.66 22.21 -2.83
N VAL A 652 -11.38 21.89 -2.66
CA VAL A 652 -10.56 22.42 -1.56
C VAL A 652 -9.45 23.26 -2.13
N THR A 653 -9.33 24.50 -1.66
CA THR A 653 -8.28 25.44 -2.06
C THR A 653 -7.43 25.83 -0.86
N MET A 654 -6.13 25.54 -0.93
CA MET A 654 -5.14 26.09 -0.01
C MET A 654 -4.69 27.44 -0.53
N CYS A 655 -5.12 28.51 0.14
CA CYS A 655 -4.72 29.87 -0.18
C CYS A 655 -3.49 30.23 0.66
N ASP A 656 -2.43 30.67 -0.02
CA ASP A 656 -1.13 31.09 0.51
C ASP A 656 -0.04 30.01 0.53
N THR A 657 1.14 30.34 0.00
CA THR A 657 2.33 29.48 0.00
C THR A 657 2.83 29.17 1.41
N ARG A 658 2.54 30.03 2.39
CA ARG A 658 2.97 29.82 3.77
C ARG A 658 2.18 28.69 4.41
N LEU A 659 0.87 28.59 4.17
CA LEU A 659 0.07 27.45 4.63
C LEU A 659 0.66 26.15 4.10
N GLN A 660 0.95 26.12 2.80
CA GLN A 660 1.56 24.99 2.10
C GLN A 660 2.94 24.65 2.71
N ALA A 661 3.78 25.65 2.96
CA ALA A 661 5.10 25.49 3.57
C ALA A 661 5.07 25.05 5.05
N PHE A 662 4.02 25.35 5.82
CA PHE A 662 3.90 24.99 7.23
C PHE A 662 3.16 23.68 7.48
N THR A 663 2.44 23.15 6.50
CA THR A 663 1.55 22.00 6.67
C THR A 663 1.86 20.86 5.71
N GLU A 664 1.50 19.65 6.10
CA GLU A 664 1.50 18.48 5.23
C GLU A 664 0.10 17.85 5.30
N HIS A 665 -0.33 17.18 4.23
CA HIS A 665 -1.67 16.65 4.15
C HIS A 665 -1.72 15.22 3.59
N THR A 666 -2.80 14.51 3.88
CA THR A 666 -3.05 13.13 3.44
C THR A 666 -4.48 13.00 2.94
N ILE A 667 -4.69 12.13 1.95
CA ILE A 667 -6.00 11.81 1.40
C ILE A 667 -6.28 10.33 1.62
N VAL A 668 -7.44 10.06 2.23
CA VAL A 668 -7.98 8.71 2.46
C VAL A 668 -9.34 8.60 1.78
N PRO A 669 -9.38 8.17 0.51
CA PRO A 669 -10.61 7.81 -0.19
C PRO A 669 -11.36 6.65 0.50
N VAL A 670 -12.67 6.67 0.36
CA VAL A 670 -13.60 5.65 0.82
C VAL A 670 -14.53 5.33 -0.34
N GLY A 671 -14.53 4.10 -0.81
CA GLY A 671 -15.30 3.68 -1.98
C GLY A 671 -14.42 3.10 -3.08
N ILE A 672 -14.98 2.93 -4.27
CA ILE A 672 -14.36 2.13 -5.32
C ILE A 672 -13.63 2.93 -6.41
N ARG A 673 -13.97 4.21 -6.62
CA ARG A 673 -13.33 5.04 -7.67
C ARG A 673 -13.41 6.53 -7.37
N ARG A 674 -12.25 7.19 -7.39
CA ARG A 674 -12.16 8.64 -7.26
C ARG A 674 -11.12 9.20 -8.22
N PHE A 675 -11.35 10.42 -8.69
CA PHE A 675 -10.32 11.25 -9.30
C PHE A 675 -10.09 12.53 -8.46
N ALA A 676 -8.87 13.03 -8.47
CA ALA A 676 -8.57 14.39 -8.01
C ALA A 676 -7.91 15.18 -9.13
N MET A 677 -8.42 16.38 -9.38
CA MET A 677 -7.81 17.33 -10.31
C MET A 677 -7.24 18.46 -9.47
N THR A 678 -5.93 18.62 -9.45
CA THR A 678 -5.24 19.64 -8.65
C THR A 678 -4.56 20.62 -9.59
N SER A 679 -4.92 21.90 -9.52
CA SER A 679 -4.32 22.96 -10.31
C SER A 679 -3.37 23.80 -9.47
N ARG A 680 -2.25 24.21 -10.06
CA ARG A 680 -1.22 25.04 -9.42
C ARG A 680 -0.71 26.14 -10.34
N VAL A 681 -0.04 27.12 -9.73
CA VAL A 681 0.74 28.13 -10.45
C VAL A 681 2.22 27.83 -10.24
N ILE A 682 2.87 27.34 -11.30
CA ILE A 682 4.31 27.09 -11.35
C ILE A 682 5.02 28.39 -11.71
N ARG A 683 5.98 28.76 -10.87
CA ARG A 683 6.81 29.95 -11.00
C ARG A 683 7.86 29.77 -12.09
N GLU A 684 7.78 30.56 -13.16
CA GLU A 684 8.83 30.58 -14.18
C GLU A 684 10.15 31.16 -13.67
N ASP A 685 10.05 32.20 -12.84
CA ASP A 685 11.20 32.90 -12.25
C ASP A 685 12.04 31.99 -11.36
N TYR A 686 11.42 30.96 -10.74
CA TYR A 686 12.13 29.92 -10.01
C TYR A 686 13.20 29.24 -10.87
N TYR A 687 12.92 28.96 -12.14
CA TYR A 687 13.83 28.25 -13.05
C TYR A 687 14.89 29.14 -13.69
N LEU A 688 14.84 30.46 -13.47
CA LEU A 688 15.94 31.36 -13.84
C LEU A 688 17.13 31.23 -12.88
N GLU A 689 16.93 30.67 -11.69
CA GLU A 689 18.00 30.41 -10.74
C GLU A 689 18.84 29.19 -11.15
N GLU A 690 20.18 29.31 -11.07
CA GLU A 690 21.12 28.28 -11.54
C GLU A 690 20.83 26.87 -10.97
N LYS A 691 20.45 26.79 -9.68
CA LYS A 691 20.15 25.50 -9.03
C LYS A 691 18.87 24.85 -9.55
N ALA A 692 17.85 25.66 -9.83
CA ALA A 692 16.57 25.19 -10.35
C ALA A 692 16.67 24.86 -11.84
N ALA A 693 17.40 25.66 -12.63
CA ALA A 693 17.68 25.38 -14.03
C ALA A 693 18.31 23.99 -14.25
N LYS A 694 19.27 23.60 -13.39
CA LYS A 694 19.89 22.26 -13.40
C LYS A 694 18.89 21.12 -13.19
N LYS A 695 17.71 21.36 -12.61
CA LYS A 695 16.65 20.34 -12.50
C LYS A 695 16.01 20.07 -13.87
N LEU A 696 15.67 21.13 -14.62
CA LEU A 696 15.13 21.02 -15.97
C LEU A 696 16.16 20.42 -16.94
N GLU A 697 17.43 20.80 -16.85
CA GLU A 697 18.51 20.25 -17.67
C GLU A 697 18.65 18.72 -17.52
N LYS A 698 18.54 18.20 -16.29
CA LYS A 698 18.56 16.74 -16.03
C LYS A 698 17.40 16.00 -16.67
N LEU A 699 16.27 16.68 -16.83
CA LEU A 699 15.08 16.17 -17.51
C LEU A 699 15.14 16.40 -19.02
N LYS A 700 16.15 17.14 -19.51
CA LYS A 700 16.29 17.58 -20.91
C LYS A 700 15.09 18.39 -21.39
N ILE A 701 14.57 19.25 -20.50
CA ILE A 701 13.48 20.19 -20.77
C ILE A 701 14.07 21.60 -20.70
N THR A 702 13.72 22.46 -21.65
CA THR A 702 14.05 23.89 -21.63
C THR A 702 12.93 24.71 -20.99
N LEU A 703 13.25 25.91 -20.51
CA LEU A 703 12.23 26.82 -19.95
C LEU A 703 11.16 27.19 -20.99
N ASP A 704 11.55 27.36 -22.26
CA ASP A 704 10.60 27.68 -23.34
C ASP A 704 9.70 26.50 -23.71
N GLU A 705 10.20 25.26 -23.65
CA GLU A 705 9.35 24.07 -23.77
C GLU A 705 8.34 23.96 -22.63
N MET A 706 8.77 24.28 -21.40
CA MET A 706 7.86 24.32 -20.25
C MET A 706 6.76 25.36 -20.43
N ARG A 707 7.11 26.57 -20.89
CA ARG A 707 6.14 27.64 -21.23
C ARG A 707 5.18 27.20 -22.32
N LYS A 708 5.70 26.60 -23.39
CA LYS A 708 4.89 26.10 -24.50
C LYS A 708 3.91 25.01 -24.02
N SER A 709 4.36 24.11 -23.14
CA SER A 709 3.52 23.07 -22.55
C SER A 709 2.39 23.64 -21.70
N ALA A 710 2.67 24.74 -20.98
CA ALA A 710 1.75 25.44 -20.09
C ALA A 710 0.77 26.39 -20.79
N ARG A 711 0.93 26.63 -22.09
CA ARG A 711 0.08 27.55 -22.86
C ARG A 711 -1.34 27.00 -22.99
N ILE A 712 -2.33 27.83 -22.67
CA ILE A 712 -3.74 27.47 -22.87
C ILE A 712 -4.05 27.40 -24.37
N PRO A 713 -4.57 26.28 -24.89
CA PRO A 713 -4.81 26.11 -26.31
C PRO A 713 -6.06 26.84 -26.77
N ALA A 714 -6.13 27.22 -28.04
CA ALA A 714 -7.29 27.93 -28.60
C ALA A 714 -8.61 27.15 -28.45
N LYS A 715 -8.56 25.81 -28.44
CA LYS A 715 -9.74 24.96 -28.18
C LYS A 715 -10.39 25.20 -26.81
N ALA A 716 -9.64 25.75 -25.86
CA ALA A 716 -10.15 26.10 -24.54
C ALA A 716 -10.94 27.43 -24.52
N ALA A 717 -10.88 28.25 -25.58
CA ALA A 717 -11.50 29.58 -25.64
C ALA A 717 -13.02 29.57 -25.40
N ALA A 718 -13.67 28.49 -25.84
CA ALA A 718 -15.11 28.31 -25.74
C ALA A 718 -15.54 27.76 -24.37
N LEU A 719 -14.61 27.29 -23.54
CA LEU A 719 -14.93 26.69 -22.23
C LEU A 719 -15.26 27.79 -21.23
N VAL A 720 -16.41 27.65 -20.58
CA VAL A 720 -16.91 28.62 -19.59
C VAL A 720 -17.49 27.87 -18.40
N PHE A 721 -17.16 28.31 -17.19
CA PHE A 721 -17.79 27.82 -15.96
C PHE A 721 -18.15 28.99 -15.05
N GLU A 722 -19.43 29.15 -14.72
CA GLU A 722 -19.96 30.28 -13.92
C GLU A 722 -19.44 31.65 -14.42
N GLY A 723 -19.39 31.83 -15.75
CA GLY A 723 -18.91 33.04 -16.41
C GLY A 723 -17.38 33.20 -16.50
N THR A 724 -16.61 32.32 -15.85
CA THR A 724 -15.14 32.32 -15.94
C THR A 724 -14.68 31.64 -17.22
N LYS A 725 -13.72 32.27 -17.90
CA LYS A 725 -12.97 31.71 -19.04
C LYS A 725 -11.49 31.61 -18.67
N LEU A 726 -10.76 30.74 -19.37
CA LEU A 726 -9.31 30.76 -19.31
C LEU A 726 -8.76 31.90 -20.17
N GLU A 727 -7.76 32.59 -19.64
CA GLU A 727 -6.96 33.57 -20.35
C GLU A 727 -6.08 32.82 -21.35
N ILE A 728 -6.20 33.19 -22.63
CA ILE A 728 -5.38 32.66 -23.71
C ILE A 728 -4.39 33.76 -24.05
N GLU A 729 -3.09 33.48 -23.89
CA GLU A 729 -2.05 34.38 -24.38
C GLU A 729 -2.09 34.40 -25.92
N GLU A 730 -2.43 35.57 -26.48
CA GLU A 730 -2.31 35.84 -27.91
C GLU A 730 -0.83 35.67 -28.30
N SER A 731 -0.57 34.89 -29.34
CA SER A 731 0.77 34.75 -29.90
C SER A 731 1.21 36.12 -30.43
N SER A 732 2.09 36.79 -29.71
CA SER A 732 2.87 37.92 -30.22
C SER A 732 4.04 37.44 -31.07
#